data_AF-A0A8H6P1Y2-F1
#
_entry.id   AF-A0A8H6P1Y2-F1
#
_cell.length_a   1.000
_cell.length_b   1.000
_cell.length_c   1.000
_cell.angle_alpha   90.00
_cell.angle_beta   90.00
_cell.angle_gamma   90.00
#
_symmetry.space_group_name_H-M   'P 1'
#
loop_
_entity.id
_entity.type
_entity.pdbx_description
1 polymer ?
#
loop_
_entity_poly.entity_id
_entity_poly.type
_entity_poly.pdbx_seq_one_letter_code
_entity_poly.pdbx_strand_id
1 'polypeptide(L)'
;MIRRNSDIEIQLPDAGPTVAPESVTEPDVEMLPDEQKPPLTLPARIAARFSRKSSLARRSSATSSRRSSISSLHSHHSNNSSNGPSSADHVAQHLRRTSILENRKARLADRALHAEKVRLRAALAAATKNLQREERALAAQQSRERLLAQITAKCEEEVRRAKKKAEDNRERLAAEHARLRLEMAEKLAEAEKRRLLYQQTQRRQRSGSLPATEEKKMARVVTKSLTRDAAARTIQRVWRAHHAQLVMQEFRSFNLTVNRIRSMTFEDVGAMLSDENVLSATARVLRLCGLQDMESGTEGGRGAVRTFLSSYLIVTHPAEVLSSNGEQEQDLISKARELLEEFEQVTPILSSGCYSPTVISTDLQTLCEAYSVFFSAFHAWKTHDSSVLIEIMLAQFIELELIWQTVKDDRAGGVADDYWQGIRQNQILLLARLKRLAGCDKAMQMVRDSLKKVKRERKRATSKQAIPRSAEVASSSAEALTESVASPISESFNNVESQIFRELDKQRISPHERFTQALTALPENRALVHELLINKEYKVDETQYTAPRKQIMKHMCDMMRKDVEAGMGTNWVVAMATVIQDRLLRLLRPGNSLHVLISEVLEPKLVEGQCKAGTFSYDRFFEFMNNILPKLCAPYRDAAVKAFTEDSSGDAIDRLARLMGLIDLLSLDHTNFMIQVAAPQLIQEAPGYEQRTFERGIQDGSISLGKSRRFWRTNRKILVDEMQKRDPENVNGEPHPAAAKVYAQGLVDLVLSNAPVSEDLIPETLDLDRQRLGQLHARAFRIVATASILLTAKNLLKRDVRAQWKAEADRILSLDFNDIQPDRVQSILESTHPMPSSASAQLSATIRRVLAPVATACVAVSPGSIEVQSDLVAPRSSSSESDITSGSSRMASGPTSFTDPVARLILSRLRAHVLSRLSASSASERVRATTTASQSLAGAGMPEFVNEVGQLTEELEKVREVDWLCHGMIYEQILEEA
;
A
#
# COMPACT_ATOMS: atom_id res chain seq x y z
N MET A 1 -3.25 -51.38 42.70
CA MET A 1 -4.08 -50.33 42.09
C MET A 1 -3.26 -49.73 40.95
N ILE A 2 -3.33 -50.28 39.73
CA ILE A 2 -4.31 -49.97 38.65
C ILE A 2 -4.13 -48.51 38.20
N ARG A 3 -3.83 -48.14 36.96
CA ARG A 3 -3.66 -48.75 35.62
C ARG A 3 -3.08 -47.63 34.74
N ARG A 4 -2.31 -47.93 33.69
CA ARG A 4 -2.69 -47.66 32.28
C ARG A 4 -1.53 -47.81 31.29
N ASN A 5 -1.94 -48.18 30.07
CA ASN A 5 -1.26 -48.12 28.77
C ASN A 5 -0.39 -49.32 28.40
N SER A 6 -0.81 -50.11 27.41
CA SER A 6 -0.54 -49.85 25.99
C SER A 6 -0.96 -51.07 25.16
N ASP A 7 -1.71 -50.81 24.09
CA ASP A 7 -2.05 -51.78 23.04
C ASP A 7 -0.88 -51.87 22.06
N ILE A 8 -0.32 -53.06 21.90
CA ILE A 8 0.48 -53.49 20.74
C ILE A 8 0.12 -54.96 20.51
N GLU A 9 -0.32 -55.28 19.29
CA GLU A 9 0.33 -56.21 18.35
C GLU A 9 -0.67 -57.00 17.47
N ILE A 10 -0.37 -57.07 16.17
CA ILE A 10 -0.45 -58.24 15.25
C ILE A 10 -1.00 -57.92 13.83
N GLN A 11 -0.02 -57.81 12.91
CA GLN A 11 0.17 -58.48 11.60
C GLN A 11 -0.77 -58.27 10.38
N LEU A 12 -0.13 -57.68 9.34
CA LEU A 12 -0.08 -57.98 7.87
C LEU A 12 -0.64 -59.35 7.42
N PRO A 13 -1.15 -59.53 6.16
CA PRO A 13 -0.30 -59.67 4.93
C PRO A 13 -0.98 -59.19 3.60
N ASP A 14 -0.27 -58.64 2.59
CA ASP A 14 0.49 -59.27 1.48
C ASP A 14 -0.27 -59.29 0.13
N ALA A 15 0.42 -58.79 -0.92
CA ALA A 15 0.35 -59.22 -2.32
C ALA A 15 1.21 -58.28 -3.19
N GLY A 16 2.48 -58.65 -3.40
CA GLY A 16 3.25 -58.22 -4.60
C GLY A 16 2.82 -59.02 -5.84
N PRO A 17 3.66 -59.17 -6.89
CA PRO A 17 4.83 -58.37 -7.27
C PRO A 17 4.91 -58.05 -8.79
N THR A 18 5.80 -57.11 -9.13
CA THR A 18 6.67 -56.96 -10.34
C THR A 18 6.42 -57.78 -11.62
N VAL A 19 6.64 -57.16 -12.80
CA VAL A 19 7.64 -57.58 -13.84
C VAL A 19 7.94 -56.41 -14.83
N ALA A 20 9.23 -56.33 -15.23
CA ALA A 20 9.97 -55.44 -16.15
C ALA A 20 9.54 -55.56 -17.66
N PRO A 21 10.20 -54.97 -18.71
CA PRO A 21 11.56 -54.39 -18.78
C PRO A 21 11.80 -53.09 -19.62
N GLU A 22 12.97 -52.49 -19.35
CA GLU A 22 14.02 -51.93 -20.25
C GLU A 22 13.69 -51.12 -21.54
N SER A 23 14.17 -49.87 -21.62
CA SER A 23 15.32 -49.41 -22.45
C SER A 23 15.29 -47.87 -22.67
N VAL A 24 16.28 -47.12 -22.16
CA VAL A 24 17.46 -46.51 -22.84
C VAL A 24 17.18 -45.25 -23.70
N THR A 25 18.00 -44.20 -23.44
CA THR A 25 18.41 -43.01 -24.24
C THR A 25 17.53 -41.74 -24.35
N GLU A 26 18.02 -40.65 -23.74
CA GLU A 26 18.06 -39.28 -24.34
C GLU A 26 19.04 -39.26 -25.55
N PRO A 27 19.19 -38.22 -26.41
CA PRO A 27 18.49 -36.92 -26.59
C PRO A 27 18.19 -36.54 -28.08
N ASP A 28 17.63 -35.33 -28.30
CA ASP A 28 17.71 -34.40 -29.46
C ASP A 28 17.48 -34.87 -30.93
N VAL A 29 16.63 -34.13 -31.66
CA VAL A 29 16.94 -33.43 -32.94
C VAL A 29 15.66 -32.94 -33.67
N GLU A 30 15.78 -31.72 -34.20
CA GLU A 30 14.91 -30.93 -35.07
C GLU A 30 14.64 -31.50 -36.49
N MET A 31 13.53 -31.04 -37.10
CA MET A 31 13.14 -30.96 -38.54
C MET A 31 12.22 -32.03 -39.21
N LEU A 32 10.94 -31.62 -39.36
CA LEU A 32 9.88 -31.76 -40.42
C LEU A 32 10.20 -32.49 -41.77
N PRO A 33 9.21 -32.85 -42.65
CA PRO A 33 7.73 -32.68 -42.67
C PRO A 33 6.88 -33.93 -43.10
N ASP A 34 5.54 -33.88 -42.93
CA ASP A 34 4.49 -33.95 -43.97
C ASP A 34 3.15 -34.61 -43.53
N GLU A 35 2.06 -33.92 -43.91
CA GLU A 35 0.64 -34.29 -44.03
C GLU A 35 -0.12 -35.20 -43.01
N GLN A 36 -1.09 -34.61 -42.28
CA GLN A 36 -2.54 -34.73 -42.58
C GLN A 36 -3.39 -33.99 -41.50
N LYS A 37 -4.13 -32.95 -41.92
CA LYS A 37 -5.06 -32.19 -41.08
C LYS A 37 -6.35 -33.00 -40.79
N PRO A 38 -6.80 -33.13 -39.53
CA PRO A 38 -8.21 -33.39 -39.25
C PRO A 38 -8.99 -32.06 -39.12
N PRO A 39 -10.29 -32.04 -39.46
CA PRO A 39 -11.06 -30.80 -39.58
C PRO A 39 -11.37 -30.18 -38.22
N LEU A 40 -11.18 -28.86 -38.13
CA LEU A 40 -11.59 -28.03 -37.00
C LEU A 40 -13.13 -28.01 -36.88
N THR A 41 -13.69 -28.83 -36.00
CA THR A 41 -15.08 -28.68 -35.56
C THR A 41 -15.19 -27.52 -34.57
N LEU A 42 -15.93 -26.49 -34.96
CA LEU A 42 -16.24 -25.34 -34.11
C LEU A 42 -17.15 -25.73 -32.93
N PRO A 43 -16.99 -25.11 -31.74
CA PRO A 43 -17.84 -25.34 -30.58
C PRO A 43 -19.34 -25.17 -30.89
N ALA A 44 -20.16 -26.06 -30.34
CA ALA A 44 -21.59 -26.26 -30.66
C ALA A 44 -22.49 -25.01 -30.58
N ARG A 45 -22.04 -23.93 -29.91
CA ARG A 45 -22.79 -22.66 -29.82
C ARG A 45 -22.72 -21.81 -31.10
N ILE A 46 -21.73 -22.03 -31.97
CA ILE A 46 -21.57 -21.31 -33.23
C ILE A 46 -22.33 -22.04 -34.37
N ALA A 47 -22.34 -23.37 -34.37
CA ALA A 47 -23.08 -24.19 -35.35
C ALA A 47 -24.61 -23.95 -35.35
N ALA A 48 -25.17 -23.59 -34.18
CA ALA A 48 -26.59 -23.32 -34.03
C ALA A 48 -27.07 -22.04 -34.76
N ARG A 49 -26.17 -21.12 -35.14
CA ARG A 49 -26.54 -19.88 -35.84
C ARG A 49 -26.62 -20.00 -37.36
N PHE A 50 -26.09 -21.07 -37.94
CA PHE A 50 -26.04 -21.28 -39.41
C PHE A 50 -27.07 -22.29 -39.94
N SER A 51 -27.82 -22.96 -39.07
CA SER A 51 -28.85 -23.91 -39.48
C SER A 51 -30.17 -23.20 -39.82
N ARG A 52 -30.29 -22.67 -41.03
CA ARG A 52 -31.59 -22.27 -41.60
C ARG A 52 -32.39 -23.53 -41.96
N LYS A 53 -33.58 -23.71 -41.38
CA LYS A 53 -34.62 -24.57 -41.96
C LYS A 53 -35.54 -23.70 -42.82
N SER A 54 -35.57 -23.95 -44.13
CA SER A 54 -36.51 -23.35 -45.06
C SER A 54 -37.75 -24.22 -45.23
N SER A 55 -38.91 -23.56 -45.04
CA SER A 55 -40.14 -23.61 -45.84
C SER A 55 -40.99 -24.89 -45.97
N LEU A 56 -42.30 -24.60 -46.00
CA LEU A 56 -43.46 -25.29 -46.63
C LEU A 56 -44.42 -25.92 -45.60
N ALA A 57 -45.74 -25.68 -45.59
CA ALA A 57 -46.59 -24.87 -46.46
C ALA A 57 -48.03 -24.72 -45.87
N ARG A 58 -48.71 -23.63 -46.30
CA ARG A 58 -50.18 -23.40 -46.45
C ARG A 58 -51.07 -23.31 -45.19
N ARG A 59 -52.04 -22.39 -45.06
CA ARG A 59 -52.73 -21.49 -46.01
C ARG A 59 -53.46 -20.34 -45.26
N SER A 60 -53.46 -19.16 -45.90
CA SER A 60 -54.45 -18.04 -46.05
C SER A 60 -55.74 -18.01 -45.19
N SER A 61 -56.38 -16.90 -44.81
CA SER A 61 -56.51 -15.53 -45.41
C SER A 61 -57.29 -14.58 -44.46
N ALA A 62 -57.22 -13.27 -44.77
CA ALA A 62 -58.25 -12.24 -44.62
C ALA A 62 -58.09 -11.20 -43.48
N THR A 63 -57.37 -10.14 -43.85
CA THR A 63 -57.83 -8.74 -43.89
C THR A 63 -59.09 -8.39 -43.09
N SER A 64 -58.94 -7.56 -42.05
CA SER A 64 -59.93 -6.52 -41.75
C SER A 64 -59.23 -5.33 -41.12
N SER A 65 -59.26 -4.22 -41.85
CA SER A 65 -58.95 -2.87 -41.37
C SER A 65 -59.73 -2.54 -40.10
N ARG A 66 -59.13 -1.80 -39.17
CA ARG A 66 -59.85 -0.81 -38.37
C ARG A 66 -59.02 0.45 -38.22
N ARG A 67 -59.32 1.37 -39.13
CA ARG A 67 -59.13 2.82 -39.03
C ARG A 67 -60.27 3.38 -38.16
N SER A 68 -60.09 4.65 -37.77
CA SER A 68 -61.03 5.64 -37.20
C SER A 68 -61.42 5.54 -35.72
N SER A 69 -60.76 6.39 -34.92
CA SER A 69 -61.22 7.71 -34.46
C SER A 69 -62.68 7.94 -33.98
N ILE A 70 -62.75 8.88 -33.03
CA ILE A 70 -63.82 9.84 -32.65
C ILE A 70 -64.90 9.45 -31.61
N SER A 71 -64.81 10.14 -30.47
CA SER A 71 -65.84 10.90 -29.73
C SER A 71 -67.24 10.32 -29.50
N SER A 72 -67.69 10.32 -28.24
CA SER A 72 -68.72 11.27 -27.75
C SER A 72 -69.16 10.94 -26.32
N LEU A 73 -68.92 11.91 -25.43
CA LEU A 73 -69.68 12.12 -24.20
C LEU A 73 -71.01 12.79 -24.56
N HIS A 74 -72.03 12.56 -23.73
CA HIS A 74 -73.39 13.13 -23.70
C HIS A 74 -74.49 12.38 -24.46
N SER A 75 -75.37 11.72 -23.69
CA SER A 75 -76.72 12.24 -23.45
C SER A 75 -77.47 11.32 -22.47
N HIS A 76 -77.69 11.82 -21.26
CA HIS A 76 -78.87 11.46 -20.48
C HIS A 76 -80.03 12.22 -21.09
N HIS A 77 -81.09 11.54 -21.56
CA HIS A 77 -82.48 12.03 -21.52
C HIS A 77 -83.48 10.90 -21.84
N SER A 78 -84.30 10.58 -20.82
CA SER A 78 -85.74 10.28 -20.83
C SER A 78 -86.37 9.44 -21.95
N ASN A 79 -86.97 8.28 -21.61
CA ASN A 79 -88.39 8.18 -21.24
C ASN A 79 -88.82 6.72 -21.07
N ASN A 80 -89.34 6.39 -19.90
CA ASN A 80 -90.15 5.19 -19.68
C ASN A 80 -91.44 5.33 -20.50
N SER A 81 -91.63 4.46 -21.48
CA SER A 81 -92.97 4.09 -21.95
C SER A 81 -93.32 2.73 -21.37
N SER A 82 -94.50 2.69 -20.76
CA SER A 82 -95.14 1.55 -20.15
C SER A 82 -95.50 0.48 -21.19
N ASN A 83 -94.97 -0.73 -21.04
CA ASN A 83 -95.68 -1.99 -21.29
C ASN A 83 -94.92 -3.15 -20.62
N GLY A 84 -95.65 -3.97 -19.84
CA GLY A 84 -95.07 -5.05 -19.04
C GLY A 84 -94.41 -6.13 -19.91
N PRO A 85 -93.23 -6.65 -19.52
CA PRO A 85 -92.53 -7.67 -20.30
C PRO A 85 -93.19 -9.04 -20.14
N SER A 86 -93.27 -9.77 -21.25
CA SER A 86 -93.79 -11.14 -21.30
C SER A 86 -92.82 -12.12 -20.62
N SER A 87 -93.33 -13.23 -20.08
CA SER A 87 -92.53 -14.27 -19.40
C SER A 87 -91.36 -14.82 -20.27
N ALA A 88 -91.51 -14.82 -21.60
CA ALA A 88 -90.49 -15.24 -22.54
C ALA A 88 -89.26 -14.31 -22.58
N ASP A 89 -89.47 -13.00 -22.38
CA ASP A 89 -88.38 -12.01 -22.36
C ASP A 89 -87.49 -12.16 -21.12
N HIS A 90 -88.07 -12.55 -19.99
CA HIS A 90 -87.34 -12.82 -18.75
C HIS A 90 -86.41 -14.04 -18.88
N VAL A 91 -86.89 -15.11 -19.54
CA VAL A 91 -86.08 -16.31 -19.80
C VAL A 91 -84.94 -15.98 -20.78
N ALA A 92 -85.22 -15.24 -21.85
CA ALA A 92 -84.19 -14.81 -22.80
C ALA A 92 -83.14 -13.89 -22.15
N GLN A 93 -83.54 -13.00 -21.25
CA GLN A 93 -82.63 -12.14 -20.49
C GLN A 93 -81.74 -12.94 -19.54
N HIS A 94 -82.31 -13.95 -18.86
CA HIS A 94 -81.53 -14.87 -18.01
C HIS A 94 -80.50 -15.67 -18.81
N LEU A 95 -80.88 -16.21 -19.98
CA LEU A 95 -79.96 -16.95 -20.86
C LEU A 95 -78.83 -16.06 -21.43
N ARG A 96 -79.11 -14.79 -21.74
CA ARG A 96 -78.06 -13.82 -22.12
C ARG A 96 -77.13 -13.52 -20.95
N ARG A 97 -77.67 -13.34 -19.74
CA ARG A 97 -76.89 -13.12 -18.53
C ARG A 97 -76.00 -14.33 -18.20
N THR A 98 -76.50 -15.56 -18.31
CA THR A 98 -75.70 -16.77 -18.08
C THR A 98 -74.59 -16.91 -19.11
N SER A 99 -74.87 -16.68 -20.40
CA SER A 99 -73.85 -16.70 -21.46
C SER A 99 -72.73 -15.66 -21.22
N ILE A 100 -73.07 -14.44 -20.78
CA ILE A 100 -72.06 -13.42 -20.44
C ILE A 100 -71.22 -13.85 -19.23
N LEU A 101 -71.84 -14.45 -18.21
CA LEU A 101 -71.13 -14.96 -17.04
C LEU A 101 -70.23 -16.15 -17.39
N GLU A 102 -70.67 -17.06 -18.25
CA GLU A 102 -69.86 -18.16 -18.76
C GLU A 102 -68.66 -17.67 -19.58
N ASN A 103 -68.87 -16.71 -20.49
CA ASN A 103 -67.77 -16.07 -21.22
C ASN A 103 -66.78 -15.35 -20.30
N ARG A 104 -67.28 -14.75 -19.20
CA ARG A 104 -66.41 -14.14 -18.19
C ARG A 104 -65.63 -15.20 -17.40
N LYS A 105 -66.28 -16.31 -17.01
CA LYS A 105 -65.63 -17.44 -16.34
C LYS A 105 -64.55 -18.07 -17.22
N ALA A 106 -64.81 -18.29 -18.51
CA ALA A 106 -63.84 -18.83 -19.46
C ALA A 106 -62.59 -17.93 -19.57
N ARG A 107 -62.78 -16.61 -19.73
CA ARG A 107 -61.64 -15.67 -19.78
C ARG A 107 -60.84 -15.61 -18.48
N LEU A 108 -61.49 -15.79 -17.33
CA LEU A 108 -60.79 -15.87 -16.04
C LEU A 108 -60.04 -17.20 -15.89
N ALA A 109 -60.59 -18.30 -16.38
CA ALA A 109 -59.90 -19.59 -16.43
C ALA A 109 -58.66 -19.54 -17.33
N ASP A 110 -58.74 -18.91 -18.51
CA ASP A 110 -57.57 -18.72 -19.39
C ASP A 110 -56.47 -17.89 -18.74
N ARG A 111 -56.85 -16.84 -17.99
CA ARG A 111 -55.90 -16.03 -17.22
C ARG A 111 -55.24 -16.84 -16.10
N ALA A 112 -55.98 -17.71 -15.43
CA ALA A 112 -55.45 -18.60 -14.41
C ALA A 112 -54.46 -19.62 -15.00
N LEU A 113 -54.80 -20.26 -16.13
CA LEU A 113 -53.91 -21.18 -16.84
C LEU A 113 -52.62 -20.50 -17.32
N HIS A 114 -52.72 -19.25 -17.78
CA HIS A 114 -51.55 -18.47 -18.14
C HIS A 114 -50.65 -18.18 -16.93
N ALA A 115 -51.23 -17.83 -15.79
CA ALA A 115 -50.48 -17.62 -14.55
C ALA A 115 -49.73 -18.88 -14.11
N GLU A 116 -50.36 -20.05 -14.18
CA GLU A 116 -49.68 -21.33 -13.88
C GLU A 116 -48.55 -21.65 -14.85
N LYS A 117 -48.75 -21.39 -16.15
CA LYS A 117 -47.71 -21.59 -17.17
C LYS A 117 -46.50 -20.68 -16.93
N VAL A 118 -46.72 -19.44 -16.52
CA VAL A 118 -45.63 -18.52 -16.14
C VAL A 118 -44.94 -19.00 -14.87
N ARG A 119 -45.70 -19.47 -13.87
CA ARG A 119 -45.14 -20.05 -12.64
C ARG A 119 -44.24 -21.25 -12.94
N LEU A 120 -44.68 -22.18 -13.78
CA LEU A 120 -43.89 -23.36 -14.17
C LEU A 120 -42.63 -22.97 -14.96
N ARG A 121 -42.72 -22.00 -15.88
CA ARG A 121 -41.54 -21.49 -16.59
C ARG A 121 -40.55 -20.80 -15.65
N ALA A 122 -41.04 -20.02 -14.69
CA ALA A 122 -40.21 -19.39 -13.68
C ALA A 122 -39.53 -20.43 -12.78
N ALA A 123 -40.24 -21.49 -12.38
CA ALA A 123 -39.68 -22.60 -11.60
C ALA A 123 -38.59 -23.35 -12.37
N LEU A 124 -38.81 -23.65 -13.66
CA LEU A 124 -37.79 -24.28 -14.51
C LEU A 124 -36.57 -23.37 -14.72
N ALA A 125 -36.77 -22.07 -14.92
CA ALA A 125 -35.68 -21.11 -15.03
C ALA A 125 -34.88 -20.99 -13.72
N ALA A 126 -35.54 -21.06 -12.56
CA ALA A 126 -34.87 -21.09 -11.27
C ALA A 126 -34.06 -22.38 -11.06
N ALA A 127 -34.62 -23.54 -11.44
CA ALA A 127 -33.92 -24.83 -11.35
C ALA A 127 -32.66 -24.87 -12.22
N THR A 128 -32.72 -24.39 -13.47
CA THR A 128 -31.54 -24.33 -14.35
C THR A 128 -30.44 -23.40 -13.83
N LYS A 129 -30.80 -22.29 -13.17
CA LYS A 129 -29.82 -21.40 -12.53
C LYS A 129 -29.15 -22.06 -11.32
N ASN A 130 -29.87 -22.86 -10.54
CA ASN A 130 -29.28 -23.60 -9.41
C ASN A 130 -28.31 -24.67 -9.91
N LEU A 131 -28.67 -25.43 -10.94
CA LEU A 131 -27.78 -26.42 -11.55
C LEU A 131 -26.48 -25.80 -12.06
N GLN A 132 -26.54 -24.64 -12.72
CA GLN A 132 -25.34 -23.91 -13.15
C GLN A 132 -24.48 -23.39 -11.98
N ARG A 133 -25.09 -23.08 -10.83
CA ARG A 133 -24.35 -22.68 -9.63
C ARG A 133 -23.65 -23.88 -9.00
N GLU A 134 -24.31 -25.03 -8.95
CA GLU A 134 -23.73 -26.29 -8.49
C GLU A 134 -22.56 -26.75 -9.38
N GLU A 135 -22.72 -26.70 -10.70
CA GLU A 135 -21.65 -27.00 -11.66
C GLU A 135 -20.43 -26.08 -11.47
N ARG A 136 -20.65 -24.78 -11.25
CA ARG A 136 -19.56 -23.83 -10.95
C ARG A 136 -18.91 -24.09 -9.60
N ALA A 137 -19.69 -24.47 -8.59
CA ALA A 137 -19.16 -24.81 -7.27
C ALA A 137 -18.28 -26.07 -7.34
N LEU A 138 -18.72 -27.10 -8.08
CA LEU A 138 -17.93 -28.31 -8.30
C LEU A 138 -16.66 -28.03 -9.11
N ALA A 139 -16.73 -27.20 -10.15
CA ALA A 139 -15.55 -26.80 -10.92
C ALA A 139 -14.53 -26.02 -10.06
N ALA A 140 -15.00 -25.14 -9.16
CA ALA A 140 -14.15 -24.42 -8.21
C ALA A 140 -13.56 -25.35 -7.15
N GLN A 141 -14.29 -26.37 -6.72
CA GLN A 141 -13.75 -27.39 -5.81
C GLN A 141 -12.64 -28.20 -6.48
N GLN A 142 -12.86 -28.66 -7.72
CA GLN A 142 -11.85 -29.43 -8.48
C GLN A 142 -10.59 -28.60 -8.77
N SER A 143 -10.72 -27.30 -9.04
CA SER A 143 -9.54 -26.44 -9.24
C SER A 143 -8.76 -26.25 -7.93
N ARG A 144 -9.45 -26.06 -6.80
CA ARG A 144 -8.83 -26.00 -5.48
C ARG A 144 -8.09 -27.30 -5.15
N GLU A 145 -8.72 -28.45 -5.37
CA GLU A 145 -8.10 -29.77 -5.13
C GLU A 145 -6.88 -29.99 -6.00
N ARG A 146 -6.90 -29.57 -7.28
CA ARG A 146 -5.72 -29.62 -8.16
C ARG A 146 -4.58 -28.74 -7.67
N LEU A 147 -4.88 -27.53 -7.20
CA LEU A 147 -3.85 -26.64 -6.65
C LEU A 147 -3.26 -27.19 -5.35
N LEU A 148 -4.10 -27.73 -4.47
CA LEU A 148 -3.63 -28.41 -3.27
C LEU A 148 -2.76 -29.62 -3.61
N ALA A 149 -3.16 -30.43 -4.60
CA ALA A 149 -2.37 -31.57 -5.07
C ALA A 149 -1.01 -31.14 -5.65
N GLN A 150 -0.95 -30.03 -6.39
CA GLN A 150 0.31 -29.48 -6.90
C GLN A 150 1.21 -28.98 -5.76
N ILE A 151 0.63 -28.33 -4.74
CA ILE A 151 1.38 -27.89 -3.56
C ILE A 151 1.91 -29.10 -2.80
N THR A 152 1.09 -30.14 -2.57
CA THR A 152 1.54 -31.36 -1.90
C THR A 152 2.63 -32.07 -2.69
N ALA A 153 2.54 -32.11 -4.03
CA ALA A 153 3.58 -32.70 -4.87
C ALA A 153 4.91 -31.94 -4.79
N LYS A 154 4.86 -30.59 -4.78
CA LYS A 154 6.06 -29.76 -4.58
C LYS A 154 6.67 -29.96 -3.19
N CYS A 155 5.85 -29.98 -2.15
CA CYS A 155 6.31 -30.27 -0.79
C CYS A 155 6.90 -31.69 -0.68
N GLU A 156 6.30 -32.68 -1.36
CA GLU A 156 6.83 -34.04 -1.41
C GLU A 156 8.20 -34.09 -2.11
N GLU A 157 8.37 -33.35 -3.22
CA GLU A 157 9.66 -33.20 -3.91
C GLU A 157 10.74 -32.57 -3.03
N GLU A 158 10.40 -31.53 -2.28
CA GLU A 158 11.33 -30.89 -1.34
C GLU A 158 11.72 -31.82 -0.21
N VAL A 159 10.76 -32.55 0.37
CA VAL A 159 11.03 -33.57 1.39
C VAL A 159 11.87 -34.71 0.82
N ARG A 160 11.63 -35.12 -0.42
CA ARG A 160 12.45 -36.14 -1.11
C ARG A 160 13.88 -35.67 -1.32
N ARG A 161 14.08 -34.40 -1.72
CA ARG A 161 15.41 -33.79 -1.83
C ARG A 161 16.10 -33.69 -0.47
N ALA A 162 15.38 -33.33 0.58
CA ALA A 162 15.91 -33.26 1.94
C ALA A 162 16.33 -34.65 2.45
N LYS A 163 15.50 -35.68 2.21
CA LYS A 163 15.82 -37.07 2.51
C LYS A 163 17.04 -37.56 1.75
N LYS A 164 17.14 -37.26 0.45
CA LYS A 164 18.31 -37.59 -0.36
C LYS A 164 19.58 -36.95 0.19
N LYS A 165 19.54 -35.66 0.54
CA LYS A 165 20.69 -34.99 1.19
C LYS A 165 21.04 -35.62 2.54
N ALA A 166 20.06 -36.05 3.33
CA ALA A 166 20.30 -36.73 4.60
C ALA A 166 20.94 -38.12 4.39
N GLU A 167 20.53 -38.84 3.36
CA GLU A 167 21.12 -40.12 2.96
C GLU A 167 22.56 -39.94 2.45
N ASP A 168 22.80 -38.99 1.55
CA ASP A 168 24.13 -38.64 1.04
C ASP A 168 25.09 -38.27 2.19
N ASN A 169 24.61 -37.49 3.18
CA ASN A 169 25.39 -37.16 4.37
C ASN A 169 25.69 -38.38 5.24
N ARG A 170 24.73 -39.29 5.39
CA ARG A 170 24.92 -40.54 6.13
C ARG A 170 25.94 -41.44 5.44
N GLU A 171 25.89 -41.54 4.11
CA GLU A 171 26.87 -42.28 3.32
C GLU A 171 28.26 -41.65 3.42
N ARG A 172 28.38 -40.32 3.34
CA ARG A 172 29.65 -39.62 3.48
C ARG A 172 30.29 -39.89 4.85
N LEU A 173 29.52 -39.77 5.92
CA LEU A 173 29.98 -40.08 7.28
C LEU A 173 30.37 -41.55 7.45
N ALA A 174 29.61 -42.47 6.83
CA ALA A 174 29.95 -43.89 6.83
C ALA A 174 31.26 -44.18 6.08
N ALA A 175 31.49 -43.50 4.94
CA ALA A 175 32.71 -43.62 4.15
C ALA A 175 33.94 -43.07 4.91
N GLU A 176 33.80 -41.91 5.58
CA GLU A 176 34.85 -41.35 6.43
C GLU A 176 35.20 -42.31 7.58
N HIS A 177 34.19 -42.88 8.26
CA HIS A 177 34.41 -43.85 9.32
C HIS A 177 35.06 -45.14 8.80
N ALA A 178 34.70 -45.60 7.59
CA ALA A 178 35.33 -46.76 6.97
C ALA A 178 36.81 -46.49 6.64
N ARG A 179 37.11 -45.31 6.10
CA ARG A 179 38.49 -44.87 5.83
C ARG A 179 39.33 -44.82 7.10
N LEU A 180 38.81 -44.25 8.18
CA LEU A 180 39.52 -44.22 9.47
C LEU A 180 39.80 -45.62 10.01
N ARG A 181 38.86 -46.57 9.85
CA ARG A 181 39.10 -47.97 10.24
C ARG A 181 40.23 -48.61 9.42
N LEU A 182 40.30 -48.34 8.12
CA LEU A 182 41.38 -48.83 7.26
C LEU A 182 42.72 -48.24 7.66
N GLU A 183 42.80 -46.93 7.89
CA GLU A 183 44.03 -46.27 8.34
C GLU A 183 44.51 -46.82 9.71
N MET A 184 43.58 -47.15 10.62
CA MET A 184 43.92 -47.81 11.88
C MET A 184 44.42 -49.24 11.68
N ALA A 185 43.78 -50.01 10.79
CA ALA A 185 44.21 -51.37 10.45
C ALA A 185 45.60 -51.38 9.80
N GLU A 186 45.90 -50.43 8.90
CA GLU A 186 47.21 -50.27 8.29
C GLU A 186 48.29 -49.93 9.33
N LYS A 187 48.01 -49.00 10.25
CA LYS A 187 48.92 -48.67 11.35
C LYS A 187 49.21 -49.89 12.24
N LEU A 188 48.20 -50.70 12.53
CA LEU A 188 48.37 -51.94 13.28
C LEU A 188 49.21 -52.97 12.51
N ALA A 189 48.95 -53.14 11.21
CA ALA A 189 49.72 -54.04 10.35
C ALA A 189 51.19 -53.61 10.23
N GLU A 190 51.46 -52.30 10.14
CA GLU A 190 52.83 -51.79 10.16
C GLU A 190 53.51 -51.97 11.52
N ALA A 191 52.78 -51.76 12.63
CA ALA A 191 53.30 -52.01 13.97
C ALA A 191 53.66 -53.49 14.16
N GLU A 192 52.85 -54.40 13.61
CA GLU A 192 53.13 -55.83 13.60
C GLU A 192 54.34 -56.18 12.73
N LYS A 193 54.48 -55.59 11.54
CA LYS A 193 55.70 -55.72 10.72
C LYS A 193 56.95 -55.25 11.48
N ARG A 194 56.86 -54.11 12.18
CA ARG A 194 57.97 -53.63 13.03
C ARG A 194 58.26 -54.60 14.16
N ARG A 195 57.24 -55.15 14.84
CA ARG A 195 57.40 -56.15 15.90
C ARG A 195 58.09 -57.43 15.37
N LEU A 196 57.71 -57.91 14.20
CA LEU A 196 58.33 -59.08 13.55
C LEU A 196 59.78 -58.80 13.16
N LEU A 197 60.10 -57.61 12.64
CA LEU A 197 61.47 -57.19 12.38
C LEU A 197 62.29 -57.13 13.67
N TYR A 198 61.73 -56.60 14.77
CA TYR A 198 62.39 -56.61 16.08
C TYR A 198 62.59 -58.02 16.65
N GLN A 199 61.73 -58.99 16.33
CA GLN A 199 61.91 -60.40 16.73
C GLN A 199 62.96 -61.12 15.88
N GLN A 200 63.13 -60.76 14.61
CA GLN A 200 64.19 -61.32 13.74
C GLN A 200 65.59 -60.81 14.13
N THR A 201 65.70 -59.61 14.69
CA THR A 201 66.97 -59.06 15.17
C THR A 201 67.32 -59.61 16.57
N GLN A 202 67.97 -60.78 16.64
CA GLN A 202 68.39 -61.38 17.92
C GLN A 202 69.37 -60.48 18.71
N ARG A 203 69.08 -60.29 20.00
CA ARG A 203 69.92 -59.59 20.99
C ARG A 203 71.31 -60.24 21.14
N ARG A 204 72.37 -59.43 21.03
CA ARG A 204 73.72 -59.76 21.50
C ARG A 204 73.77 -59.69 23.04
N GLN A 205 74.40 -60.69 23.67
CA GLN A 205 74.53 -60.86 25.13
C GLN A 205 75.81 -60.27 25.75
N ARG A 206 75.70 -59.92 27.06
CA ARG A 206 76.72 -59.83 28.16
C ARG A 206 77.76 -58.67 28.09
N SER A 207 78.26 -58.08 29.18
CA SER A 207 78.65 -58.52 30.56
C SER A 207 78.33 -57.46 31.64
N GLY A 208 78.03 -57.75 32.93
CA GLY A 208 78.94 -58.15 34.04
C GLY A 208 79.87 -56.98 34.44
N SER A 209 79.94 -56.38 35.64
CA SER A 209 79.85 -56.85 37.04
C SER A 209 79.61 -55.68 38.06
N LEU A 210 79.18 -56.01 39.29
CA LEU A 210 78.89 -55.21 40.51
C LEU A 210 80.14 -54.50 41.14
N PRO A 211 80.12 -53.78 42.31
CA PRO A 211 79.06 -53.42 43.30
C PRO A 211 79.06 -51.96 43.87
N ALA A 212 78.03 -51.65 44.67
CA ALA A 212 77.92 -50.76 45.86
C ALA A 212 78.70 -49.41 45.97
N THR A 213 78.00 -48.30 46.20
CA THR A 213 78.03 -47.45 47.42
C THR A 213 77.14 -46.22 47.28
N GLU A 214 76.56 -45.78 48.40
CA GLU A 214 75.79 -44.54 48.56
C GLU A 214 76.58 -43.28 48.14
N GLU A 215 75.89 -42.23 47.66
CA GLU A 215 75.93 -40.88 48.26
C GLU A 215 75.17 -39.84 47.42
N LYS A 216 74.45 -38.97 48.15
CA LYS A 216 73.90 -37.68 47.69
C LYS A 216 74.98 -36.83 47.01
N LYS A 217 74.69 -36.25 45.84
CA LYS A 217 75.13 -34.88 45.48
C LYS A 217 74.41 -34.32 44.26
N MET A 218 74.33 -33.00 44.27
CA MET A 218 73.39 -32.13 43.56
C MET A 218 73.58 -32.08 42.03
N ALA A 219 72.46 -31.78 41.39
CA ALA A 219 72.26 -31.21 40.06
C ALA A 219 73.50 -30.65 39.34
N ARG A 220 73.78 -31.22 38.16
CA ARG A 220 74.35 -30.48 37.03
C ARG A 220 73.55 -30.85 35.78
N VAL A 221 72.64 -29.97 35.38
CA VAL A 221 71.87 -30.09 34.13
C VAL A 221 72.84 -29.89 32.97
N VAL A 222 73.27 -30.98 32.37
CA VAL A 222 73.92 -30.99 31.07
C VAL A 222 72.81 -30.79 30.04
N THR A 223 72.80 -29.63 29.38
CA THR A 223 71.92 -29.36 28.24
C THR A 223 72.28 -30.32 27.11
N LYS A 224 71.35 -31.21 26.75
CA LYS A 224 71.46 -31.99 25.51
C LYS A 224 71.51 -30.99 24.35
N SER A 225 72.58 -31.04 23.55
CA SER A 225 72.68 -30.24 22.33
C SER A 225 71.48 -30.52 21.42
N LEU A 226 70.73 -29.48 21.07
CA LEU A 226 69.60 -29.58 20.16
C LEU A 226 70.11 -30.06 18.79
N THR A 227 69.48 -31.08 18.20
CA THR A 227 69.78 -31.54 16.84
C THR A 227 69.66 -30.36 15.87
N ARG A 228 70.54 -30.26 14.86
CA ARG A 228 70.56 -29.14 13.90
C ARG A 228 69.18 -28.82 13.32
N ASP A 229 68.37 -29.84 13.05
CA ASP A 229 67.01 -29.69 12.51
C ASP A 229 66.01 -29.15 13.55
N ALA A 230 66.14 -29.54 14.83
CA ALA A 230 65.32 -29.02 15.91
C ALA A 230 65.68 -27.55 16.20
N ALA A 231 66.95 -27.19 16.13
CA ALA A 231 67.41 -25.81 16.22
C ALA A 231 66.90 -24.98 15.04
N ALA A 232 67.04 -25.48 13.81
CA ALA A 232 66.54 -24.83 12.61
C ALA A 232 65.02 -24.59 12.66
N ARG A 233 64.22 -25.58 13.07
CA ARG A 233 62.76 -25.43 13.22
C ARG A 233 62.38 -24.41 14.31
N THR A 234 63.12 -24.36 15.40
CA THR A 234 62.87 -23.41 16.49
C THR A 234 63.22 -21.99 16.06
N ILE A 235 64.37 -21.80 15.41
CA ILE A 235 64.79 -20.51 14.83
C ILE A 235 63.80 -20.06 13.75
N GLN A 236 63.39 -20.95 12.84
CA GLN A 236 62.38 -20.62 11.81
C GLN A 236 61.03 -20.25 12.42
N ARG A 237 60.60 -20.93 13.50
CA ARG A 237 59.36 -20.60 14.19
C ARG A 237 59.43 -19.22 14.84
N VAL A 238 60.51 -18.92 15.56
CA VAL A 238 60.73 -17.61 16.20
C VAL A 238 60.94 -16.50 15.17
N TRP A 239 61.58 -16.79 14.04
CA TRP A 239 61.75 -15.82 12.96
C TRP A 239 60.43 -15.51 12.26
N ARG A 240 59.63 -16.53 11.91
CA ARG A 240 58.28 -16.34 11.33
C ARG A 240 57.37 -15.60 12.31
N ALA A 241 57.52 -15.89 13.60
CA ALA A 241 56.83 -15.21 14.68
C ALA A 241 57.09 -13.71 14.69
N HIS A 242 58.37 -13.38 14.76
CA HIS A 242 58.85 -12.01 14.77
C HIS A 242 58.51 -11.27 13.46
N HIS A 243 58.62 -11.96 12.32
CA HIS A 243 58.26 -11.39 11.01
C HIS A 243 56.77 -11.05 10.91
N ALA A 244 55.89 -11.96 11.36
CA ALA A 244 54.45 -11.69 11.40
C ALA A 244 54.12 -10.51 12.33
N GLN A 245 54.77 -10.42 13.49
CA GLN A 245 54.61 -9.30 14.41
C GLN A 245 55.03 -7.96 13.79
N LEU A 246 56.16 -7.90 13.08
CA LEU A 246 56.61 -6.68 12.40
C LEU A 246 55.63 -6.20 11.33
N VAL A 247 55.15 -7.12 10.47
CA VAL A 247 54.19 -6.79 9.42
C VAL A 247 52.86 -6.30 10.01
N MET A 248 52.38 -6.94 11.09
CA MET A 248 51.15 -6.52 11.77
C MET A 248 51.30 -5.19 12.52
N GLN A 249 52.49 -4.89 13.07
CA GLN A 249 52.78 -3.58 13.67
C GLN A 249 52.75 -2.47 12.62
N GLU A 250 53.33 -2.72 11.43
CA GLU A 250 53.29 -1.78 10.32
C GLU A 250 51.86 -1.58 9.82
N PHE A 251 51.05 -2.63 9.68
CA PHE A 251 49.64 -2.51 9.32
C PHE A 251 48.82 -1.72 10.37
N ARG A 252 49.06 -1.98 11.67
CA ARG A 252 48.40 -1.24 12.76
C ARG A 252 48.75 0.24 12.79
N SER A 253 49.94 0.63 12.30
CA SER A 253 50.34 2.04 12.24
C SER A 253 49.41 2.89 11.35
N PHE A 254 48.77 2.27 10.35
CA PHE A 254 47.79 2.93 9.48
C PHE A 254 46.39 3.07 10.12
N ASN A 255 46.12 2.40 11.25
CA ASN A 255 44.86 2.46 12.00
C ASN A 255 43.61 2.29 11.09
N LEU A 256 43.60 1.24 10.25
CA LEU A 256 42.47 0.87 9.40
C LEU A 256 41.42 0.11 10.23
N THR A 257 40.59 0.86 10.96
CA THR A 257 39.44 0.31 11.69
C THR A 257 38.14 0.80 11.06
N VAL A 258 37.12 -0.06 11.09
CA VAL A 258 35.79 0.24 10.53
C VAL A 258 35.20 1.54 11.13
N ASN A 259 35.41 1.77 12.43
CA ASN A 259 34.91 2.96 13.13
C ASN A 259 35.61 4.26 12.73
N ARG A 260 36.92 4.23 12.41
CA ARG A 260 37.65 5.42 11.98
C ARG A 260 37.29 5.80 10.55
N ILE A 261 37.20 4.81 9.66
CA ILE A 261 36.85 5.01 8.25
C ILE A 261 35.42 5.57 8.11
N ARG A 262 34.49 5.16 8.97
CA ARG A 262 33.11 5.71 9.02
C ARG A 262 33.06 7.21 9.35
N SER A 263 34.06 7.75 10.05
CA SER A 263 34.12 9.16 10.42
C SER A 263 34.79 10.07 9.37
N MET A 264 35.34 9.49 8.30
CA MET A 264 36.04 10.21 7.23
C MET A 264 35.16 10.32 5.98
N THR A 265 35.36 11.38 5.18
CA THR A 265 34.64 11.57 3.91
C THR A 265 35.06 10.52 2.87
N PHE A 266 34.17 10.19 1.93
CA PHE A 266 34.44 9.16 0.92
C PHE A 266 35.68 9.45 0.05
N GLU A 267 35.90 10.71 -0.33
CA GLU A 267 37.07 11.13 -1.12
C GLU A 267 38.37 10.93 -0.33
N ASP A 268 38.38 11.30 0.95
CA ASP A 268 39.55 11.13 1.84
C ASP A 268 39.85 9.65 2.11
N VAL A 269 38.81 8.82 2.26
CA VAL A 269 38.95 7.37 2.42
C VAL A 269 39.47 6.73 1.13
N GLY A 270 38.94 7.14 -0.02
CA GLY A 270 39.40 6.67 -1.33
C GLY A 270 40.88 7.00 -1.56
N ALA A 271 41.31 8.22 -1.23
CA ALA A 271 42.72 8.63 -1.33
C ALA A 271 43.62 7.78 -0.42
N MET A 272 43.26 7.62 0.86
CA MET A 272 44.01 6.82 1.83
C MET A 272 44.09 5.33 1.46
N LEU A 273 43.03 4.73 0.93
CA LEU A 273 43.02 3.33 0.48
C LEU A 273 43.77 3.12 -0.84
N SER A 274 43.95 4.19 -1.62
CA SER A 274 44.72 4.19 -2.87
C SER A 274 46.24 4.37 -2.67
N ASP A 275 46.69 4.74 -1.47
CA ASP A 275 48.10 4.93 -1.15
C ASP A 275 48.93 3.65 -1.30
N GLU A 276 50.05 3.74 -2.01
CA GLU A 276 50.95 2.60 -2.27
C GLU A 276 51.52 1.97 -0.97
N ASN A 277 51.68 2.77 0.08
CA ASN A 277 52.12 2.28 1.39
C ASN A 277 51.06 1.39 2.06
N VAL A 278 49.79 1.78 1.98
CA VAL A 278 48.66 1.00 2.51
C VAL A 278 48.44 -0.28 1.70
N LEU A 279 48.51 -0.17 0.37
CA LEU A 279 48.40 -1.32 -0.54
C LEU A 279 49.52 -2.35 -0.29
N SER A 280 50.77 -1.89 -0.10
CA SER A 280 51.92 -2.78 0.14
C SER A 280 51.93 -3.41 1.53
N ALA A 281 51.46 -2.69 2.56
CA ALA A 281 51.27 -3.23 3.91
C ALA A 281 50.14 -4.29 3.92
N THR A 282 48.99 -3.98 3.32
CA THR A 282 47.85 -4.91 3.20
C THR A 282 48.21 -6.16 2.40
N ALA A 283 48.98 -6.00 1.31
CA ALA A 283 49.47 -7.14 0.53
C ALA A 283 50.35 -8.10 1.36
N ARG A 284 51.20 -7.57 2.25
CA ARG A 284 52.03 -8.38 3.14
C ARG A 284 51.20 -9.10 4.20
N VAL A 285 50.16 -8.46 4.74
CA VAL A 285 49.23 -9.09 5.69
C VAL A 285 48.43 -10.21 5.03
N LEU A 286 47.87 -9.99 3.84
CA LEU A 286 47.11 -11.01 3.11
C LEU A 286 47.98 -12.23 2.74
N ARG A 287 49.29 -12.04 2.48
CA ARG A 287 50.25 -13.15 2.30
C ARG A 287 50.49 -13.93 3.59
N LEU A 288 50.52 -13.28 4.75
CA LEU A 288 50.63 -13.97 6.03
C LEU A 288 49.39 -14.82 6.33
N CYS A 289 48.22 -14.38 5.87
CA CYS A 289 46.96 -15.12 6.01
C CYS A 289 46.78 -16.25 4.98
N GLY A 290 47.69 -16.40 4.00
CA GLY A 290 47.55 -17.41 2.94
C GLY A 290 46.53 -17.07 1.85
N LEU A 291 46.08 -15.80 1.78
CA LEU A 291 45.07 -15.31 0.84
C LEU A 291 45.65 -14.87 -0.52
N GLN A 292 46.97 -15.03 -0.72
CA GLN A 292 47.65 -14.72 -1.98
C GLN A 292 48.55 -15.89 -2.38
N ASP A 293 48.30 -16.46 -3.55
CA ASP A 293 49.22 -17.41 -4.19
C ASP A 293 50.56 -16.72 -4.47
N MET A 294 51.65 -17.43 -4.19
CA MET A 294 53.04 -16.96 -4.34
C MET A 294 53.44 -16.61 -5.79
N GLU A 295 52.57 -16.77 -6.79
CA GLU A 295 52.94 -16.77 -8.21
C GLU A 295 52.37 -15.59 -9.04
N SER A 296 51.41 -14.80 -8.56
CA SER A 296 50.81 -13.73 -9.39
C SER A 296 51.56 -12.39 -9.29
N GLY A 297 52.83 -12.38 -9.67
CA GLY A 297 53.59 -11.15 -9.87
C GLY A 297 53.20 -10.47 -11.18
N THR A 298 52.27 -9.51 -11.16
CA THR A 298 52.46 -8.12 -11.69
C THR A 298 51.19 -7.29 -11.84
N GLU A 299 49.97 -7.85 -12.01
CA GLU A 299 48.73 -7.02 -12.04
C GLU A 299 47.54 -7.62 -11.27
N GLY A 300 47.38 -8.95 -11.29
CA GLY A 300 46.32 -9.66 -10.56
C GLY A 300 46.42 -9.55 -9.04
N GLY A 301 47.64 -9.56 -8.49
CA GLY A 301 47.89 -9.42 -7.05
C GLY A 301 47.46 -8.04 -6.48
N ARG A 302 47.55 -6.97 -7.28
CA ARG A 302 47.01 -5.65 -6.89
C ARG A 302 45.47 -5.64 -6.93
N GLY A 303 44.86 -6.41 -7.82
CA GLY A 303 43.41 -6.59 -7.90
C GLY A 303 42.81 -7.24 -6.65
N ALA A 304 43.43 -8.30 -6.14
CA ALA A 304 43.00 -9.00 -4.93
C ALA A 304 43.06 -8.09 -3.68
N VAL A 305 44.15 -7.31 -3.54
CA VAL A 305 44.31 -6.32 -2.45
C VAL A 305 43.26 -5.22 -2.54
N ARG A 306 43.02 -4.66 -3.74
CA ARG A 306 41.98 -3.65 -3.95
C ARG A 306 40.58 -4.18 -3.68
N THR A 307 40.33 -5.43 -4.04
CA THR A 307 39.05 -6.12 -3.76
C THR A 307 38.86 -6.30 -2.25
N PHE A 308 39.91 -6.71 -1.53
CA PHE A 308 39.88 -6.76 -0.08
C PHE A 308 39.63 -5.38 0.54
N LEU A 309 40.36 -4.33 0.11
CA LEU A 309 40.16 -2.97 0.63
C LEU A 309 38.79 -2.39 0.27
N SER A 310 38.18 -2.81 -0.85
CA SER A 310 36.81 -2.41 -1.19
C SER A 310 35.77 -2.96 -0.22
N SER A 311 36.05 -4.04 0.54
CA SER A 311 35.15 -4.47 1.62
C SER A 311 34.99 -3.40 2.71
N TYR A 312 36.06 -2.65 3.03
CA TYR A 312 35.97 -1.51 3.94
C TYR A 312 35.08 -0.40 3.38
N LEU A 313 35.23 -0.04 2.10
CA LEU A 313 34.40 0.97 1.44
C LEU A 313 32.92 0.58 1.39
N ILE A 314 32.63 -0.67 1.03
CA ILE A 314 31.26 -1.20 0.93
C ILE A 314 30.57 -1.19 2.29
N VAL A 315 31.30 -1.46 3.38
CA VAL A 315 30.72 -1.50 4.74
C VAL A 315 30.58 -0.10 5.34
N THR A 316 31.48 0.83 5.06
CA THR A 316 31.47 2.17 5.68
C THR A 316 30.65 3.20 4.92
N HIS A 317 30.65 3.15 3.58
CA HIS A 317 29.97 4.12 2.71
C HIS A 317 29.10 3.42 1.64
N PRO A 318 28.10 2.60 2.05
CA PRO A 318 27.31 1.82 1.10
C PRO A 318 26.51 2.69 0.12
N ALA A 319 26.00 3.83 0.57
CA ALA A 319 25.16 4.72 -0.24
C ALA A 319 25.92 5.43 -1.37
N GLU A 320 27.24 5.60 -1.24
CA GLU A 320 28.08 6.23 -2.27
C GLU A 320 28.71 5.21 -3.22
N VAL A 321 28.85 3.96 -2.78
CA VAL A 321 29.46 2.86 -3.57
C VAL A 321 28.42 2.07 -4.37
N LEU A 322 27.20 1.93 -3.85
CA LEU A 322 26.14 1.12 -4.44
C LEU A 322 25.03 2.03 -4.96
N SER A 323 24.66 1.87 -6.23
CA SER A 323 23.68 2.72 -6.90
C SER A 323 22.23 2.31 -6.59
N SER A 324 22.00 1.09 -6.11
CA SER A 324 20.71 0.62 -5.64
C SER A 324 20.80 -0.13 -4.29
N ASN A 325 19.65 -0.48 -3.72
CA ASN A 325 19.52 -1.28 -2.49
C ASN A 325 18.91 -2.66 -2.81
N GLY A 326 19.41 -3.34 -3.84
CA GLY A 326 18.94 -4.66 -4.28
C GLY A 326 19.42 -5.83 -3.42
N GLU A 327 18.84 -7.01 -3.61
CA GLU A 327 19.19 -8.23 -2.85
C GLU A 327 20.67 -8.63 -3.02
N GLN A 328 21.23 -8.45 -4.22
CA GLN A 328 22.66 -8.72 -4.48
C GLN A 328 23.60 -7.75 -3.76
N GLU A 329 23.17 -6.50 -3.59
CA GLU A 329 23.94 -5.44 -2.92
C GLU A 329 23.90 -5.65 -1.40
N GLN A 330 22.75 -6.06 -0.85
CA GLN A 330 22.62 -6.46 0.56
C GLN A 330 23.42 -7.73 0.88
N ASP A 331 23.38 -8.74 -0.01
CA ASP A 331 24.20 -9.95 0.10
C ASP A 331 25.70 -9.61 0.08
N LEU A 332 26.12 -8.69 -0.80
CA LEU A 332 27.50 -8.21 -0.84
C LEU A 332 27.93 -7.48 0.43
N ILE A 333 27.08 -6.59 0.98
CA ILE A 333 27.35 -5.89 2.24
C ILE A 333 27.47 -6.90 3.40
N SER A 334 26.58 -7.91 3.47
CA SER A 334 26.63 -8.92 4.52
C SER A 334 27.91 -9.74 4.48
N LYS A 335 28.30 -10.24 3.30
CA LYS A 335 29.55 -10.99 3.09
C LYS A 335 30.80 -10.15 3.32
N ALA A 336 30.75 -8.84 3.03
CA ALA A 336 31.83 -7.90 3.34
C ALA A 336 32.00 -7.72 4.85
N ARG A 337 30.89 -7.63 5.61
CA ARG A 337 30.92 -7.54 7.09
C ARG A 337 31.49 -8.82 7.71
N GLU A 338 31.00 -9.98 7.27
CA GLU A 338 31.50 -11.29 7.73
C GLU A 338 33.02 -11.43 7.49
N LEU A 339 33.52 -11.02 6.31
CA LEU A 339 34.94 -11.01 6.01
C LEU A 339 35.75 -10.10 6.96
N LEU A 340 35.24 -8.90 7.25
CA LEU A 340 35.93 -7.95 8.15
C LEU A 340 35.89 -8.43 9.61
N GLU A 341 34.79 -9.03 10.06
CA GLU A 341 34.68 -9.61 11.41
C GLU A 341 35.65 -10.77 11.61
N GLU A 342 35.76 -11.69 10.66
CA GLU A 342 36.74 -12.80 10.71
C GLU A 342 38.18 -12.26 10.65
N PHE A 343 38.43 -11.21 9.87
CA PHE A 343 39.75 -10.58 9.82
C PHE A 343 40.13 -9.87 11.13
N GLU A 344 39.17 -9.23 11.80
CA GLU A 344 39.36 -8.60 13.11
C GLU A 344 39.65 -9.66 14.20
N GLN A 345 39.05 -10.85 14.12
CA GLN A 345 39.32 -11.97 15.04
C GLN A 345 40.74 -12.55 14.87
N VAL A 346 41.25 -12.62 13.63
CA VAL A 346 42.60 -13.15 13.32
C VAL A 346 43.72 -12.14 13.65
N THR A 347 43.42 -10.84 13.56
CA THR A 347 44.37 -9.74 13.82
C THR A 347 45.11 -9.79 15.17
N PRO A 348 44.47 -10.04 16.33
CA PRO A 348 45.16 -10.17 17.61
C PRO A 348 46.04 -11.43 17.67
N ILE A 349 45.58 -12.53 17.07
CA ILE A 349 46.28 -13.82 17.04
C ILE A 349 47.63 -13.67 16.31
N LEU A 350 47.62 -13.03 15.13
CA LEU A 350 48.84 -12.75 14.35
C LEU A 350 49.81 -11.79 15.06
N SER A 351 49.33 -10.93 15.97
CA SER A 351 50.16 -9.98 16.71
C SER A 351 50.81 -10.53 17.99
N SER A 352 50.25 -11.61 18.56
CA SER A 352 50.62 -12.10 19.91
C SER A 352 51.88 -12.96 19.95
N GLY A 353 52.39 -13.43 18.79
CA GLY A 353 53.67 -14.14 18.68
C GLY A 353 53.74 -15.52 19.38
N CYS A 354 52.64 -16.03 19.95
CA CYS A 354 52.58 -17.32 20.66
C CYS A 354 51.86 -18.37 19.80
N TYR A 355 52.63 -19.21 19.08
CA TYR A 355 52.10 -20.12 18.06
C TYR A 355 51.72 -21.50 18.63
N SER A 356 50.43 -21.83 18.64
CA SER A 356 50.00 -23.21 18.47
C SER A 356 49.65 -23.43 16.98
N PRO A 357 50.28 -24.38 16.26
CA PRO A 357 50.07 -24.54 14.83
C PRO A 357 48.64 -24.95 14.43
N THR A 358 47.89 -25.51 15.38
CA THR A 358 46.59 -26.15 15.12
C THR A 358 45.41 -25.18 15.20
N VAL A 359 45.42 -24.22 16.13
CA VAL A 359 44.32 -23.25 16.31
C VAL A 359 44.37 -22.16 15.23
N ILE A 360 45.57 -21.72 14.84
CA ILE A 360 45.74 -20.72 13.78
C ILE A 360 45.30 -21.29 12.42
N SER A 361 45.43 -22.60 12.21
CA SER A 361 45.05 -23.24 10.95
C SER A 361 43.54 -23.25 10.71
N THR A 362 42.72 -23.29 11.77
CA THR A 362 41.25 -23.29 11.63
C THR A 362 40.74 -21.89 11.33
N ASP A 363 41.22 -20.89 12.08
CA ASP A 363 40.74 -19.50 11.96
C ASP A 363 41.27 -18.82 10.68
N LEU A 364 42.47 -19.19 10.23
CA LEU A 364 42.94 -18.78 8.90
C LEU A 364 42.14 -19.45 7.78
N GLN A 365 41.67 -20.67 7.99
CA GLN A 365 40.86 -21.37 6.99
C GLN A 365 39.45 -20.78 6.90
N THR A 366 38.83 -20.40 8.03
CA THR A 366 37.54 -19.67 8.02
C THR A 366 37.68 -18.32 7.32
N LEU A 367 38.77 -17.59 7.57
CA LEU A 367 39.07 -16.33 6.88
C LEU A 367 39.25 -16.52 5.36
N CYS A 368 39.94 -17.58 4.94
CA CYS A 368 40.08 -17.94 3.52
C CYS A 368 38.75 -18.28 2.85
N GLU A 369 37.89 -19.02 3.54
CA GLU A 369 36.55 -19.34 3.06
C GLU A 369 35.69 -18.08 2.94
N ALA A 370 35.65 -17.22 3.96
CA ALA A 370 34.95 -15.94 3.95
C ALA A 370 35.44 -15.01 2.82
N TYR A 371 36.76 -14.94 2.61
CA TYR A 371 37.34 -14.15 1.52
C TYR A 371 36.92 -14.69 0.15
N SER A 372 36.91 -16.02 -0.04
CA SER A 372 36.49 -16.62 -1.32
C SER A 372 35.01 -16.38 -1.62
N VAL A 373 34.15 -16.44 -0.60
CA VAL A 373 32.71 -16.16 -0.70
C VAL A 373 32.48 -14.69 -1.06
N PHE A 374 33.13 -13.76 -0.35
CA PHE A 374 33.06 -12.34 -0.67
C PHE A 374 33.61 -12.03 -2.06
N PHE A 375 34.77 -12.59 -2.43
CA PHE A 375 35.40 -12.37 -3.73
C PHE A 375 34.48 -12.81 -4.88
N SER A 376 33.83 -13.97 -4.75
CA SER A 376 32.86 -14.45 -5.74
C SER A 376 31.63 -13.55 -5.85
N ALA A 377 31.08 -13.10 -4.71
CA ALA A 377 29.94 -12.20 -4.66
C ALA A 377 30.26 -10.81 -5.25
N PHE A 378 31.43 -10.27 -4.92
CA PHE A 378 31.92 -8.99 -5.43
C PHE A 378 32.09 -9.03 -6.95
N HIS A 379 32.65 -10.11 -7.51
CA HIS A 379 32.78 -10.26 -8.96
C HIS A 379 31.45 -10.48 -9.68
N ALA A 380 30.51 -11.20 -9.07
CA ALA A 380 29.16 -11.36 -9.59
C ALA A 380 28.42 -10.02 -9.65
N TRP A 381 28.44 -9.25 -8.54
CA TRP A 381 27.90 -7.90 -8.47
C TRP A 381 28.54 -6.98 -9.50
N LYS A 382 29.87 -6.92 -9.57
CA LYS A 382 30.60 -6.08 -10.53
C LYS A 382 30.25 -6.41 -11.98
N THR A 383 30.05 -7.69 -12.30
CA THR A 383 29.64 -8.12 -13.64
C THR A 383 28.22 -7.65 -13.95
N HIS A 384 27.31 -7.80 -13.00
CA HIS A 384 25.93 -7.33 -13.13
C HIS A 384 25.86 -5.80 -13.29
N ASP A 385 26.51 -5.05 -12.39
CA ASP A 385 26.58 -3.58 -12.44
C ASP A 385 27.17 -3.08 -13.76
N SER A 386 28.26 -3.69 -14.23
CA SER A 386 28.84 -3.36 -15.54
C SER A 386 27.87 -3.59 -16.70
N SER A 387 27.00 -4.61 -16.61
CA SER A 387 26.00 -4.91 -17.63
C SER A 387 24.85 -3.90 -17.62
N VAL A 388 24.37 -3.50 -16.44
CA VAL A 388 23.34 -2.47 -16.28
C VAL A 388 23.85 -1.12 -16.79
N LEU A 389 25.09 -0.75 -16.46
CA LEU A 389 25.71 0.47 -16.97
C LEU A 389 25.82 0.45 -18.51
N ILE A 390 26.20 -0.68 -19.10
CA ILE A 390 26.24 -0.86 -20.56
C ILE A 390 24.83 -0.66 -21.16
N GLU A 391 23.78 -1.19 -20.54
CA GLU A 391 22.40 -1.04 -21.01
C GLU A 391 21.91 0.42 -20.95
N ILE A 392 22.19 1.12 -19.84
CA ILE A 392 21.86 2.56 -19.69
C ILE A 392 22.59 3.38 -20.76
N MET A 393 23.88 3.13 -20.96
CA MET A 393 24.67 3.81 -21.99
C MET A 393 24.16 3.53 -23.41
N LEU A 394 23.67 2.32 -23.67
CA LEU A 394 23.04 1.97 -24.94
C LEU A 394 21.69 2.67 -25.12
N ALA A 395 20.88 2.78 -24.06
CA ALA A 395 19.62 3.51 -24.09
C ALA A 395 19.83 5.00 -24.41
N GLN A 396 20.76 5.66 -23.70
CA GLN A 396 21.15 7.05 -23.96
C GLN A 396 21.65 7.24 -25.40
N PHE A 397 22.43 6.29 -25.92
CA PHE A 397 22.90 6.33 -27.30
C PHE A 397 21.73 6.27 -28.31
N ILE A 398 20.71 5.46 -28.03
CA ILE A 398 19.51 5.31 -28.88
C ILE A 398 18.64 6.57 -28.82
N GLU A 399 18.45 7.17 -27.65
CA GLU A 399 17.68 8.40 -27.47
C GLU A 399 18.31 9.55 -28.25
N LEU A 400 19.63 9.72 -28.16
CA LEU A 400 20.36 10.71 -28.95
C LEU A 400 20.19 10.49 -30.47
N GLU A 401 20.16 9.24 -30.91
CA GLU A 401 19.90 8.91 -32.33
C GLU A 401 18.44 9.16 -32.73
N LEU A 402 17.48 9.00 -31.81
CA LEU A 402 16.06 9.30 -32.04
C LEU A 402 15.83 10.80 -32.15
N ILE A 403 16.44 11.58 -31.27
CA ILE A 403 16.41 13.06 -31.30
C ILE A 403 17.04 13.58 -32.59
N TRP A 404 18.15 13.00 -33.02
CA TRP A 404 18.73 13.36 -34.31
C TRP A 404 17.75 13.09 -35.47
N GLN A 405 17.04 11.97 -35.46
CA GLN A 405 16.08 11.65 -36.51
C GLN A 405 14.88 12.59 -36.57
N THR A 406 14.49 13.24 -35.47
CA THR A 406 13.42 14.24 -35.47
C THR A 406 13.92 15.61 -35.93
N VAL A 407 15.14 15.99 -35.53
CA VAL A 407 15.73 17.31 -35.85
C VAL A 407 16.31 17.36 -37.27
N LYS A 408 16.67 16.22 -37.86
CA LYS A 408 17.33 16.12 -39.17
C LYS A 408 16.56 16.78 -40.32
N ASP A 409 15.23 16.84 -40.23
CA ASP A 409 14.38 17.40 -41.29
C ASP A 409 14.09 18.92 -41.09
N ASP A 410 14.42 19.48 -39.92
CA ASP A 410 14.22 20.90 -39.59
C ASP A 410 15.42 21.76 -40.06
N ARG A 411 15.49 22.02 -41.37
CA ARG A 411 16.56 22.85 -41.99
C ARG A 411 16.34 24.38 -41.90
N ALA A 412 15.32 24.85 -41.19
CA ALA A 412 14.92 26.26 -41.20
C ALA A 412 15.69 27.16 -40.21
N GLY A 413 16.40 26.60 -39.22
CA GLY A 413 17.17 27.36 -38.24
C GLY A 413 18.60 26.85 -38.15
N GLY A 414 19.59 27.72 -38.34
CA GLY A 414 21.04 27.40 -38.27
C GLY A 414 21.57 26.87 -36.93
N VAL A 415 20.67 26.50 -36.00
CA VAL A 415 20.97 25.87 -34.70
C VAL A 415 21.03 24.34 -34.82
N ALA A 416 20.45 23.75 -35.88
CA ALA A 416 20.44 22.30 -36.09
C ALA A 416 21.85 21.70 -36.24
N ASP A 417 22.80 22.46 -36.81
CA ASP A 417 24.19 22.03 -36.98
C ASP A 417 24.95 22.00 -35.65
N ASP A 418 24.68 22.93 -34.73
CA ASP A 418 25.27 22.95 -33.39
C ASP A 418 24.73 21.80 -32.52
N TYR A 419 23.42 21.53 -32.61
CA TYR A 419 22.82 20.34 -31.99
C TYR A 419 23.42 19.05 -32.55
N TRP A 420 23.67 18.98 -33.85
CA TRP A 420 24.31 17.82 -34.47
C TRP A 420 25.74 17.62 -33.98
N GLN A 421 26.53 18.68 -33.85
CA GLN A 421 27.89 18.60 -33.30
C GLN A 421 27.87 18.12 -31.84
N GLY A 422 26.95 18.63 -31.02
CA GLY A 422 26.76 18.20 -29.63
C GLY A 422 26.34 16.73 -29.51
N ILE A 423 25.35 16.30 -30.30
CA ILE A 423 24.89 14.90 -30.33
C ILE A 423 26.03 13.98 -30.77
N ARG A 424 26.80 14.37 -31.79
CA ARG A 424 27.92 13.56 -32.30
C ARG A 424 29.06 13.45 -31.30
N GLN A 425 29.43 14.52 -30.61
CA GLN A 425 30.45 14.47 -29.55
C GLN A 425 30.02 13.55 -28.40
N ASN A 426 28.76 13.65 -27.96
CA ASN A 426 28.22 12.79 -26.92
C ASN A 426 28.15 11.31 -27.34
N GLN A 427 27.74 11.03 -28.58
CA GLN A 427 27.78 9.68 -29.15
C GLN A 427 29.20 9.10 -29.22
N ILE A 428 30.21 9.91 -29.59
CA ILE A 428 31.62 9.47 -29.61
C ILE A 428 32.11 9.14 -28.20
N LEU A 429 31.80 9.98 -27.21
CA LEU A 429 32.17 9.76 -25.81
C LEU A 429 31.50 8.51 -25.23
N LEU A 430 30.20 8.33 -25.47
CA LEU A 430 29.45 7.14 -25.06
C LEU A 430 30.00 5.88 -25.71
N LEU A 431 30.31 5.92 -27.01
CA LEU A 431 30.86 4.79 -27.74
C LEU A 431 32.28 4.44 -27.27
N ALA A 432 33.11 5.43 -26.96
CA ALA A 432 34.45 5.21 -26.38
C ALA A 432 34.36 4.54 -25.00
N ARG A 433 33.44 4.97 -24.14
CA ARG A 433 33.18 4.36 -22.83
C ARG A 433 32.61 2.93 -22.96
N LEU A 434 31.67 2.70 -23.88
CA LEU A 434 31.12 1.38 -24.18
C LEU A 434 32.20 0.41 -24.67
N LYS A 435 33.12 0.89 -25.52
CA LYS A 435 34.27 0.09 -26.00
C LYS A 435 35.22 -0.30 -24.86
N ARG A 436 35.41 0.58 -23.85
CA ARG A 436 36.23 0.30 -22.67
C ARG A 436 35.59 -0.73 -21.73
N LEU A 437 34.27 -0.73 -21.60
CA LEU A 437 33.53 -1.60 -20.67
C LEU A 437 33.20 -2.98 -21.26
N ALA A 438 32.70 -3.04 -22.50
CA ALA A 438 32.24 -4.29 -23.13
C ALA A 438 33.27 -4.92 -24.08
N GLY A 439 34.34 -4.19 -24.42
CA GLY A 439 35.26 -4.53 -25.51
C GLY A 439 34.80 -3.98 -26.87
N CYS A 440 35.75 -3.68 -27.76
CA CYS A 440 35.49 -2.99 -29.02
C CYS A 440 34.46 -3.70 -29.92
N ASP A 441 34.58 -5.02 -30.08
CA ASP A 441 33.74 -5.77 -31.01
C ASP A 441 32.34 -6.03 -30.46
N LYS A 442 32.23 -6.35 -29.17
CA LYS A 442 30.96 -6.62 -28.48
C LYS A 442 30.13 -5.35 -28.34
N ALA A 443 30.74 -4.21 -27.99
CA ALA A 443 30.06 -2.91 -27.94
C ALA A 443 29.45 -2.52 -29.30
N MET A 444 30.21 -2.68 -30.38
CA MET A 444 29.73 -2.37 -31.73
C MET A 444 28.64 -3.32 -32.21
N GLN A 445 28.62 -4.58 -31.76
CA GLN A 445 27.52 -5.51 -32.03
C GLN A 445 26.25 -5.11 -31.27
N MET A 446 26.35 -4.81 -29.97
CA MET A 446 25.19 -4.41 -29.16
C MET A 446 24.53 -3.12 -29.69
N VAL A 447 25.32 -2.10 -30.06
CA VAL A 447 24.79 -0.87 -30.69
C VAL A 447 24.05 -1.19 -31.99
N ARG A 448 24.64 -2.05 -32.85
CA ARG A 448 24.02 -2.43 -34.13
C ARG A 448 22.71 -3.19 -33.93
N ASP A 449 22.65 -4.09 -32.96
CA ASP A 449 21.46 -4.89 -32.71
C ASP A 449 20.35 -4.07 -32.07
N SER A 450 20.67 -3.14 -31.16
CA SER A 450 19.69 -2.22 -30.59
C SER A 450 19.14 -1.24 -31.62
N LEU A 451 19.98 -0.66 -32.50
CA LEU A 451 19.50 0.18 -33.60
C LEU A 451 18.62 -0.58 -34.60
N LYS A 452 18.91 -1.86 -34.85
CA LYS A 452 18.05 -2.73 -35.69
C LYS A 452 16.69 -2.98 -35.02
N LYS A 453 16.64 -3.17 -33.71
CA LYS A 453 15.38 -3.35 -32.96
C LYS A 453 14.48 -2.12 -33.08
N VAL A 454 15.02 -0.93 -32.85
CA VAL A 454 14.29 0.35 -32.97
C VAL A 454 13.74 0.56 -34.39
N LYS A 455 14.56 0.29 -35.42
CA LYS A 455 14.11 0.39 -36.82
C LYS A 455 13.00 -0.61 -37.17
N ARG A 456 12.98 -1.79 -36.55
CA ARG A 456 11.91 -2.81 -36.72
C ARG A 456 10.62 -2.41 -36.03
N GLU A 457 10.69 -1.86 -34.83
CA GLU A 457 9.52 -1.38 -34.08
C GLU A 457 8.84 -0.20 -34.80
N ARG A 458 9.61 0.74 -35.35
CA ARG A 458 9.06 1.85 -36.14
C ARG A 458 8.39 1.39 -37.44
N LYS A 459 8.98 0.42 -38.16
CA LYS A 459 8.36 -0.17 -39.38
C LYS A 459 7.03 -0.87 -39.08
N ARG A 460 6.89 -1.46 -37.89
CA ARG A 460 5.61 -2.02 -37.42
C ARG A 460 4.59 -0.92 -37.10
N ALA A 461 5.02 0.21 -36.54
CA ALA A 461 4.15 1.35 -36.25
C ALA A 461 3.64 2.04 -37.52
N THR A 462 4.48 2.26 -38.53
CA THR A 462 4.08 2.91 -39.79
C THR A 462 3.20 2.04 -40.69
N SER A 463 3.25 0.71 -40.55
CA SER A 463 2.40 -0.21 -41.34
C SER A 463 0.91 -0.23 -40.94
N LYS A 464 0.53 0.40 -39.82
CA LYS A 464 -0.87 0.48 -39.34
C LYS A 464 -1.61 1.76 -39.74
N GLN A 465 -0.95 2.69 -40.43
CA GLN A 465 -1.56 3.89 -41.00
C GLN A 465 -1.25 3.97 -42.50
N ALA A 466 -2.07 3.31 -43.32
CA ALA A 466 -2.00 3.48 -44.76
C ALA A 466 -3.41 3.38 -45.38
N ILE A 467 -3.91 4.50 -45.93
CA ILE A 467 -4.94 4.75 -46.97
C ILE A 467 -5.44 6.22 -46.77
N PRO A 468 -5.69 7.03 -47.83
CA PRO A 468 -4.71 7.97 -48.36
C PRO A 468 -5.13 9.45 -48.27
N ARG A 469 -4.18 10.30 -48.66
CA ARG A 469 -4.23 11.75 -48.89
C ARG A 469 -5.58 12.33 -49.37
N SER A 470 -5.99 13.43 -48.71
CA SER A 470 -6.56 14.59 -49.39
C SER A 470 -6.36 15.88 -48.58
N ALA A 471 -5.73 16.85 -49.24
CA ALA A 471 -5.74 18.31 -49.07
C ALA A 471 -5.17 18.94 -47.77
N GLU A 472 -4.05 19.67 -47.98
CA GLU A 472 -3.49 20.72 -47.13
C GLU A 472 -4.53 21.77 -46.71
N VAL A 473 -4.55 22.11 -45.43
CA VAL A 473 -4.62 23.51 -44.98
C VAL A 473 -3.72 23.66 -43.75
N ALA A 474 -3.00 24.77 -43.72
CA ALA A 474 -1.86 25.10 -42.88
C ALA A 474 -2.10 25.12 -41.35
N SER A 475 -0.98 24.97 -40.68
CA SER A 475 -0.68 25.09 -39.25
C SER A 475 -1.27 26.31 -38.52
N SER A 476 -1.71 26.09 -37.28
CA SER A 476 -1.52 27.03 -36.17
C SER A 476 -1.62 26.32 -34.81
N SER A 477 -0.89 26.87 -33.83
CA SER A 477 -0.79 26.53 -32.40
C SER A 477 0.10 25.33 -32.01
N ALA A 478 1.38 25.66 -31.83
CA ALA A 478 2.28 24.99 -30.91
C ALA A 478 1.97 25.51 -29.49
N GLU A 479 1.38 24.68 -28.65
CA GLU A 479 1.45 24.75 -27.19
C GLU A 479 0.77 23.49 -26.64
N ALA A 480 1.58 22.54 -26.17
CA ALA A 480 1.33 21.63 -25.04
C ALA A 480 2.12 20.33 -25.18
N LEU A 481 2.78 19.95 -24.07
CA LEU A 481 3.32 18.64 -23.72
C LEU A 481 4.71 18.28 -24.28
N THR A 482 5.75 18.80 -23.64
CA THR A 482 6.97 18.03 -23.40
C THR A 482 7.20 17.94 -21.90
N GLU A 483 6.74 16.82 -21.33
CA GLU A 483 7.05 16.39 -19.98
C GLU A 483 8.54 16.03 -19.93
N SER A 484 9.22 16.68 -18.99
CA SER A 484 10.66 16.63 -18.75
C SER A 484 11.10 15.26 -18.25
N VAL A 485 12.05 14.63 -18.95
CA VAL A 485 12.85 13.52 -18.42
C VAL A 485 14.18 14.13 -17.96
N ALA A 486 14.35 14.25 -16.64
CA ALA A 486 15.55 14.80 -16.03
C ALA A 486 16.76 13.85 -16.18
N SER A 487 17.90 14.42 -16.59
CA SER A 487 19.22 13.80 -16.52
C SER A 487 19.98 14.29 -15.26
N PRO A 488 20.83 13.47 -14.61
CA PRO A 488 21.24 13.64 -13.20
C PRO A 488 22.50 14.51 -12.98
N ILE A 489 22.61 15.70 -13.58
CA ILE A 489 23.81 16.57 -13.39
C ILE A 489 23.45 18.04 -13.01
N SER A 490 22.17 18.38 -12.83
CA SER A 490 21.75 19.76 -12.52
C SER A 490 21.45 20.06 -11.04
N GLU A 491 21.80 19.18 -10.12
CA GLU A 491 21.36 19.28 -8.71
C GLU A 491 22.20 20.22 -7.81
N SER A 492 23.39 20.67 -8.22
CA SER A 492 24.24 21.46 -7.31
C SER A 492 24.02 22.98 -7.34
N PHE A 493 23.20 23.53 -8.25
CA PHE A 493 23.01 24.99 -8.36
C PHE A 493 21.59 25.51 -8.10
N ASN A 494 20.59 24.63 -7.90
CA ASN A 494 19.18 25.06 -7.72
C ASN A 494 18.70 25.10 -6.26
N ASN A 495 19.50 24.64 -5.28
CA ASN A 495 18.99 24.50 -3.90
C ASN A 495 18.82 25.83 -3.14
N VAL A 496 19.58 26.88 -3.48
CA VAL A 496 19.50 28.16 -2.75
C VAL A 496 18.37 29.06 -3.26
N GLU A 497 18.01 28.96 -4.54
CA GLU A 497 16.96 29.80 -5.15
C GLU A 497 15.54 29.21 -4.96
N SER A 498 15.45 27.91 -4.65
CA SER A 498 14.19 27.19 -4.42
C SER A 498 13.54 27.50 -3.06
N GLN A 499 14.32 27.85 -2.04
CA GLN A 499 13.80 28.19 -0.70
C GLN A 499 13.03 29.52 -0.72
N ILE A 500 13.55 30.52 -1.43
CA ILE A 500 12.93 31.85 -1.54
C ILE A 500 11.65 31.78 -2.40
N PHE A 501 11.66 31.00 -3.48
CA PHE A 501 10.48 30.83 -4.33
C PHE A 501 9.37 30.00 -3.66
N ARG A 502 9.68 28.99 -2.84
CA ARG A 502 8.65 28.21 -2.13
C ARG A 502 8.02 28.95 -0.93
N GLU A 503 8.77 29.82 -0.24
CA GLU A 503 8.18 30.71 0.76
C GLU A 503 7.30 31.79 0.13
N LEU A 504 7.61 32.22 -1.10
CA LEU A 504 6.75 33.10 -1.90
C LEU A 504 5.53 32.35 -2.47
N ASP A 505 5.63 31.06 -2.82
CA ASP A 505 4.50 30.26 -3.30
C ASP A 505 3.49 29.92 -2.19
N LYS A 506 3.94 29.70 -0.94
CA LYS A 506 3.02 29.60 0.22
C LYS A 506 2.25 30.90 0.48
N GLN A 507 2.82 32.04 0.09
CA GLN A 507 2.16 33.36 0.18
C GLN A 507 1.35 33.72 -1.07
N ARG A 508 1.45 32.96 -2.17
CA ARG A 508 0.79 33.20 -3.45
C ARG A 508 -0.03 32.00 -3.94
N ILE A 509 -0.94 31.49 -3.12
CA ILE A 509 -2.07 30.76 -3.70
C ILE A 509 -2.90 31.82 -4.44
N SER A 510 -2.85 31.80 -5.77
CA SER A 510 -3.62 32.74 -6.59
C SER A 510 -5.10 32.66 -6.20
N PRO A 511 -5.84 33.78 -6.08
CA PRO A 511 -7.29 33.75 -5.87
C PRO A 511 -8.02 32.83 -6.85
N HIS A 512 -7.47 32.68 -8.06
CA HIS A 512 -7.96 31.78 -9.10
C HIS A 512 -7.70 30.28 -8.79
N GLU A 513 -6.60 29.93 -8.14
CA GLU A 513 -6.32 28.56 -7.67
C GLU A 513 -7.22 28.18 -6.48
N ARG A 514 -7.46 29.11 -5.55
CA ARG A 514 -8.45 28.90 -4.48
C ARG A 514 -9.86 28.75 -5.03
N PHE A 515 -10.20 29.55 -6.04
CA PHE A 515 -11.49 29.49 -6.70
C PHE A 515 -11.68 28.20 -7.49
N THR A 516 -10.64 27.75 -8.22
CA THR A 516 -10.68 26.45 -8.91
C THR A 516 -10.71 25.29 -7.93
N GLN A 517 -9.91 25.28 -6.85
CA GLN A 517 -10.01 24.29 -5.76
C GLN A 517 -11.41 24.25 -5.13
N ALA A 518 -12.03 25.40 -4.86
CA ALA A 518 -13.40 25.47 -4.33
C ALA A 518 -14.43 24.89 -5.33
N LEU A 519 -14.16 24.97 -6.64
CA LEU A 519 -14.97 24.40 -7.71
C LEU A 519 -14.62 22.95 -8.07
N THR A 520 -13.44 22.46 -7.67
CA THR A 520 -12.92 21.09 -7.81
C THR A 520 -12.67 20.50 -6.42
N ALA A 521 -13.73 20.34 -5.62
CA ALA A 521 -13.68 19.71 -4.29
C ALA A 521 -13.34 18.20 -4.35
N LEU A 522 -12.29 17.82 -5.05
CA LEU A 522 -11.64 16.53 -4.95
C LEU A 522 -10.55 16.64 -3.88
N PRO A 523 -10.45 15.68 -2.95
CA PRO A 523 -9.34 15.62 -2.02
C PRO A 523 -8.00 15.61 -2.78
N GLU A 524 -6.95 16.14 -2.17
CA GLU A 524 -5.60 16.04 -2.72
C GLU A 524 -5.23 14.57 -2.98
N ASN A 525 -4.40 14.31 -3.99
CA ASN A 525 -4.03 12.93 -4.37
C ASN A 525 -3.47 12.13 -3.18
N ARG A 526 -2.68 12.78 -2.30
CA ARG A 526 -2.15 12.18 -1.08
C ARG A 526 -3.26 11.82 -0.09
N ALA A 527 -4.15 12.77 0.20
CA ALA A 527 -5.29 12.55 1.09
C ALA A 527 -6.24 11.46 0.56
N LEU A 528 -6.50 11.43 -0.76
CA LEU A 528 -7.34 10.40 -1.38
C LEU A 528 -6.73 8.99 -1.23
N VAL A 529 -5.43 8.86 -1.51
CA VAL A 529 -4.72 7.58 -1.41
C VAL A 529 -4.68 7.09 0.04
N HIS A 530 -4.44 7.99 1.00
CA HIS A 530 -4.51 7.70 2.43
C HIS A 530 -5.90 7.26 2.88
N GLU A 531 -6.95 7.98 2.46
CA GLU A 531 -8.34 7.62 2.75
C GLU A 531 -8.74 6.26 2.17
N LEU A 532 -8.22 5.90 0.98
CA LEU A 532 -8.45 4.58 0.38
C LEU A 532 -7.76 3.44 1.14
N LEU A 533 -6.62 3.70 1.79
CA LEU A 533 -5.95 2.73 2.65
C LEU A 533 -6.79 2.44 3.91
N ILE A 534 -7.35 3.47 4.54
CA ILE A 534 -8.20 3.34 5.73
C ILE A 534 -9.57 2.73 5.36
N ASN A 535 -10.20 3.31 4.35
CA ASN A 535 -11.53 2.95 3.86
C ASN A 535 -11.46 2.53 2.40
N LYS A 536 -11.37 1.22 2.15
CA LYS A 536 -11.27 0.65 0.80
C LYS A 536 -12.44 0.99 -0.12
N GLU A 537 -13.59 1.37 0.44
CA GLU A 537 -14.79 1.80 -0.27
C GLU A 537 -15.01 3.31 -0.19
N TYR A 538 -13.95 4.10 0.03
CA TYR A 538 -14.04 5.55 0.16
C TYR A 538 -14.77 6.19 -1.02
N LYS A 539 -15.70 7.08 -0.68
CA LYS A 539 -16.46 7.90 -1.61
C LYS A 539 -16.51 9.31 -1.05
N VAL A 540 -16.45 10.29 -1.94
CA VAL A 540 -16.62 11.69 -1.57
C VAL A 540 -18.08 11.90 -1.17
N ASP A 541 -18.28 12.44 0.03
CA ASP A 541 -19.59 12.74 0.59
C ASP A 541 -20.31 13.83 -0.24
N GLU A 542 -21.61 13.61 -0.48
CA GLU A 542 -22.45 14.56 -1.24
C GLU A 542 -22.56 15.92 -0.52
N THR A 543 -22.65 15.94 0.81
CA THR A 543 -22.78 17.17 1.58
C THR A 543 -21.53 18.04 1.48
N GLN A 544 -20.35 17.44 1.65
CA GLN A 544 -19.06 18.13 1.58
C GLN A 544 -18.78 18.67 0.17
N TYR A 545 -19.17 17.92 -0.86
CA TYR A 545 -18.97 18.31 -2.25
C TYR A 545 -19.97 19.38 -2.72
N THR A 546 -21.24 19.27 -2.32
CA THR A 546 -22.31 20.12 -2.86
C THR A 546 -22.51 21.42 -2.07
N ALA A 547 -22.20 21.46 -0.76
CA ALA A 547 -22.38 22.67 0.07
C ALA A 547 -21.64 23.92 -0.44
N PRO A 548 -20.32 23.91 -0.70
CA PRO A 548 -19.61 25.09 -1.21
C PRO A 548 -20.11 25.51 -2.59
N ARG A 549 -20.43 24.54 -3.47
CA ARG A 549 -20.96 24.82 -4.80
C ARG A 549 -22.35 25.42 -4.78
N LYS A 550 -23.22 25.01 -3.85
CA LYS A 550 -24.53 25.63 -3.65
C LYS A 550 -24.40 27.10 -3.22
N GLN A 551 -23.44 27.42 -2.36
CA GLN A 551 -23.20 28.80 -1.93
C GLN A 551 -22.68 29.66 -3.08
N ILE A 552 -21.72 29.15 -3.87
CA ILE A 552 -21.21 29.82 -5.07
C ILE A 552 -22.31 30.00 -6.12
N MET A 553 -23.10 28.96 -6.38
CA MET A 553 -24.21 29.00 -7.33
C MET A 553 -25.25 30.04 -6.91
N LYS A 554 -25.58 30.12 -5.62
CA LYS A 554 -26.51 31.13 -5.10
C LYS A 554 -26.00 32.54 -5.38
N HIS A 555 -24.73 32.79 -5.07
CA HIS A 555 -24.11 34.09 -5.36
C HIS A 555 -24.09 34.41 -6.86
N MET A 556 -23.81 33.41 -7.70
CA MET A 556 -23.83 33.54 -9.15
C MET A 556 -25.23 33.83 -9.70
N CYS A 557 -26.28 33.18 -9.18
CA CYS A 557 -27.66 33.47 -9.55
C CYS A 557 -28.07 34.91 -9.18
N ASP A 558 -27.61 35.43 -8.04
CA ASP A 558 -27.87 36.81 -7.63
C ASP A 558 -27.19 37.82 -8.59
N MET A 559 -25.96 37.51 -9.05
CA MET A 559 -25.27 38.29 -10.07
C MET A 559 -25.96 38.22 -11.43
N MET A 560 -26.38 37.02 -11.87
CA MET A 560 -27.11 36.83 -13.12
C MET A 560 -28.41 37.63 -13.14
N ARG A 561 -29.16 37.70 -12.05
CA ARG A 561 -30.38 38.51 -11.97
C ARG A 561 -30.08 40.00 -12.19
N LYS A 562 -29.06 40.54 -11.50
CA LYS A 562 -28.63 41.93 -11.66
C LYS A 562 -28.17 42.26 -13.08
N ASP A 563 -27.43 41.35 -13.72
CA ASP A 563 -26.90 41.56 -15.07
C ASP A 563 -27.97 41.37 -16.17
N VAL A 564 -28.96 40.51 -15.93
CA VAL A 564 -30.14 40.39 -16.79
C VAL A 564 -30.98 41.66 -16.72
N GLU A 565 -31.14 42.24 -15.52
CA GLU A 565 -31.77 43.56 -15.34
C GLU A 565 -30.98 44.69 -16.05
N ALA A 566 -29.64 44.56 -16.12
CA ALA A 566 -28.77 45.48 -16.84
C ALA A 566 -28.65 45.22 -18.37
N GLY A 567 -29.35 44.22 -18.92
CA GLY A 567 -29.38 43.93 -20.36
C GLY A 567 -28.22 43.08 -20.89
N MET A 568 -27.37 42.50 -20.03
CA MET A 568 -26.23 41.62 -20.40
C MET A 568 -26.56 40.11 -20.32
N GLY A 569 -27.84 39.73 -20.36
CA GLY A 569 -28.28 38.35 -20.19
C GLY A 569 -27.78 37.36 -21.25
N THR A 570 -27.51 37.80 -22.48
CA THR A 570 -27.03 36.93 -23.58
C THR A 570 -25.66 36.34 -23.30
N ASN A 571 -24.75 37.13 -22.71
CA ASN A 571 -23.40 36.68 -22.36
C ASN A 571 -23.44 35.57 -21.31
N TRP A 572 -24.37 35.66 -20.36
CA TRP A 572 -24.59 34.63 -19.34
C TRP A 572 -25.14 33.33 -19.91
N VAL A 573 -26.04 33.38 -20.89
CA VAL A 573 -26.57 32.17 -21.54
C VAL A 573 -25.46 31.44 -22.29
N VAL A 574 -24.61 32.15 -23.02
CA VAL A 574 -23.47 31.57 -23.73
C VAL A 574 -22.45 30.98 -22.75
N ALA A 575 -22.09 31.73 -21.70
CA ALA A 575 -21.16 31.25 -20.67
C ALA A 575 -21.69 30.05 -19.89
N MET A 576 -23.00 29.96 -19.65
CA MET A 576 -23.58 28.81 -18.99
C MET A 576 -23.66 27.60 -19.93
N ALA A 577 -24.00 27.82 -21.20
CA ALA A 577 -24.01 26.76 -22.19
C ALA A 577 -22.62 26.14 -22.35
N THR A 578 -21.54 26.95 -22.35
CA THR A 578 -20.16 26.46 -22.41
C THR A 578 -19.82 25.63 -21.17
N VAL A 579 -20.17 26.11 -19.96
CA VAL A 579 -19.91 25.38 -18.71
C VAL A 579 -20.66 24.05 -18.65
N ILE A 580 -21.94 24.03 -19.07
CA ILE A 580 -22.75 22.80 -19.13
C ILE A 580 -22.17 21.84 -20.16
N GLN A 581 -21.81 22.33 -21.34
CA GLN A 581 -21.19 21.53 -22.39
C GLN A 581 -19.88 20.89 -21.89
N ASP A 582 -18.94 21.68 -21.37
CA ASP A 582 -17.64 21.19 -20.89
C ASP A 582 -17.79 20.13 -19.80
N ARG A 583 -18.72 20.34 -18.85
CA ARG A 583 -18.99 19.39 -17.78
C ARG A 583 -19.57 18.09 -18.31
N LEU A 584 -20.54 18.14 -19.22
CA LEU A 584 -21.13 16.94 -19.80
C LEU A 584 -20.16 16.18 -20.69
N LEU A 585 -19.35 16.88 -21.48
CA LEU A 585 -18.36 16.26 -22.36
C LEU A 585 -17.25 15.57 -21.54
N ARG A 586 -16.83 16.14 -20.41
CA ARG A 586 -15.83 15.53 -19.51
C ARG A 586 -16.27 14.17 -18.94
N LEU A 587 -17.57 13.95 -18.79
CA LEU A 587 -18.16 12.69 -18.30
C LEU A 587 -18.20 11.60 -19.38
N LEU A 588 -18.02 11.98 -20.64
CA LEU A 588 -18.20 11.12 -21.80
C LEU A 588 -16.85 10.83 -22.47
N ARG A 589 -16.63 9.58 -22.90
CA ARG A 589 -15.47 9.27 -23.72
C ARG A 589 -15.64 9.83 -25.15
N PRO A 590 -14.59 10.42 -25.74
CA PRO A 590 -14.64 10.89 -27.12
C PRO A 590 -14.93 9.71 -28.06
N GLY A 591 -16.01 9.83 -28.85
CA GLY A 591 -16.46 8.79 -29.79
C GLY A 591 -17.85 8.17 -29.50
N ASN A 592 -18.50 8.53 -28.38
CA ASN A 592 -19.90 8.15 -28.14
C ASN A 592 -20.85 9.05 -28.96
N SER A 593 -21.94 8.50 -29.52
CA SER A 593 -22.95 9.28 -30.24
C SER A 593 -23.59 10.39 -29.39
N LEU A 594 -23.67 10.20 -28.07
CA LEU A 594 -24.13 11.24 -27.13
C LEU A 594 -23.14 12.39 -27.00
N HIS A 595 -21.82 12.12 -27.08
CA HIS A 595 -20.79 13.15 -27.04
C HIS A 595 -20.89 14.07 -28.26
N VAL A 596 -21.17 13.50 -29.45
CA VAL A 596 -21.37 14.26 -30.69
C VAL A 596 -22.64 15.11 -30.63
N LEU A 597 -23.76 14.52 -30.17
CA LEU A 597 -25.03 15.24 -30.04
C LEU A 597 -24.93 16.44 -29.07
N ILE A 598 -24.26 16.26 -27.93
CA ILE A 598 -24.06 17.32 -26.94
C ILE A 598 -23.12 18.39 -27.49
N SER A 599 -22.06 18.02 -28.23
CA SER A 599 -21.16 19.00 -28.84
C SER A 599 -21.85 19.85 -29.91
N GLU A 600 -22.73 19.26 -30.73
CA GLU A 600 -23.44 19.97 -31.80
C GLU A 600 -24.54 20.89 -31.28
N VAL A 601 -25.35 20.44 -30.31
CA VAL A 601 -26.50 21.22 -29.83
C VAL A 601 -26.10 22.36 -28.89
N LEU A 602 -25.05 22.16 -28.08
CA LEU A 602 -24.58 23.14 -27.10
C LEU A 602 -23.35 23.93 -27.58
N GLU A 603 -23.08 23.98 -28.89
CA GLU A 603 -21.94 24.71 -29.42
C GLU A 603 -22.03 26.23 -29.09
N PRO A 604 -21.01 26.84 -28.48
CA PRO A 604 -21.09 28.22 -27.98
C PRO A 604 -21.40 29.24 -29.08
N LYS A 605 -20.83 29.04 -30.28
CA LYS A 605 -21.04 29.90 -31.45
C LYS A 605 -22.47 29.81 -31.97
N LEU A 606 -23.08 28.62 -31.92
CA LEU A 606 -24.46 28.40 -32.33
C LEU A 606 -25.42 29.08 -31.34
N VAL A 607 -25.19 28.90 -30.04
CA VAL A 607 -25.98 29.54 -28.98
C VAL A 607 -25.87 31.07 -29.07
N GLU A 608 -24.66 31.61 -29.25
CA GLU A 608 -24.43 33.04 -29.43
C GLU A 608 -25.18 33.59 -30.66
N GLY A 609 -25.14 32.86 -31.79
CA GLY A 609 -25.88 33.21 -33.00
C GLY A 609 -27.40 33.22 -32.80
N GLN A 610 -27.95 32.22 -32.10
CA GLN A 610 -29.38 32.14 -31.78
C GLN A 610 -29.83 33.22 -30.79
N CYS A 611 -28.97 33.58 -29.83
CA CYS A 611 -29.22 34.67 -28.90
C CYS A 611 -29.22 36.03 -29.63
N LYS A 612 -28.26 36.29 -30.52
CA LYS A 612 -28.21 37.52 -31.33
C LYS A 612 -29.40 37.64 -32.28
N ALA A 613 -29.88 36.52 -32.81
CA ALA A 613 -31.07 36.46 -33.66
C ALA A 613 -32.40 36.42 -32.88
N GLY A 614 -32.38 36.46 -31.54
CA GLY A 614 -33.58 36.42 -30.69
C GLY A 614 -34.40 35.14 -30.78
N THR A 615 -33.82 34.04 -31.29
CA THR A 615 -34.53 32.77 -31.56
C THR A 615 -34.24 31.69 -30.51
N PHE A 616 -33.36 31.96 -29.54
CA PHE A 616 -33.05 31.02 -28.47
C PHE A 616 -34.25 30.83 -27.52
N SER A 617 -34.69 29.57 -27.37
CA SER A 617 -35.80 29.21 -26.49
C SER A 617 -35.29 28.41 -25.29
N TYR A 618 -35.48 28.95 -24.09
CA TYR A 618 -35.14 28.28 -22.84
C TYR A 618 -35.90 26.96 -22.65
N ASP A 619 -37.18 26.91 -23.04
CA ASP A 619 -38.00 25.70 -22.89
C ASP A 619 -37.46 24.55 -23.76
N ARG A 620 -37.05 24.82 -25.01
CA ARG A 620 -36.44 23.80 -25.88
C ARG A 620 -35.12 23.28 -25.32
N PHE A 621 -34.32 24.16 -24.71
CA PHE A 621 -33.09 23.77 -24.02
C PHE A 621 -33.38 22.83 -22.84
N PHE A 622 -34.35 23.17 -21.98
CA PHE A 622 -34.71 22.30 -20.86
C PHE A 622 -35.35 20.98 -21.31
N GLU A 623 -36.16 20.96 -22.36
CA GLU A 623 -36.67 19.73 -22.97
C GLU A 623 -35.53 18.83 -23.49
N PHE A 624 -34.51 19.41 -24.12
CA PHE A 624 -33.32 18.67 -24.54
C PHE A 624 -32.58 18.07 -23.34
N MET A 625 -32.38 18.85 -22.28
CA MET A 625 -31.74 18.37 -21.04
C MET A 625 -32.56 17.26 -20.35
N ASN A 626 -33.89 17.38 -20.31
CA ASN A 626 -34.79 16.35 -19.76
C ASN A 626 -34.70 15.03 -20.52
N ASN A 627 -34.35 15.04 -21.81
CA ASN A 627 -34.15 13.83 -22.61
C ASN A 627 -32.75 13.20 -22.44
N ILE A 628 -31.75 13.97 -22.02
CA ILE A 628 -30.35 13.54 -21.93
C ILE A 628 -29.98 13.13 -20.51
N LEU A 629 -30.40 13.88 -19.48
CA LEU A 629 -30.08 13.61 -18.08
C LEU A 629 -30.42 12.16 -17.66
N PRO A 630 -31.60 11.59 -17.98
CA PRO A 630 -31.91 10.20 -17.62
C PRO A 630 -31.00 9.15 -18.27
N LYS A 631 -30.34 9.49 -19.39
CA LYS A 631 -29.42 8.58 -20.09
C LYS A 631 -28.00 8.63 -19.50
N LEU A 632 -27.66 9.68 -18.77
CA LEU A 632 -26.33 9.90 -18.18
C LEU A 632 -26.30 9.55 -16.68
N CYS A 633 -27.42 9.71 -15.98
CA CYS A 633 -27.52 9.43 -14.55
C CYS A 633 -27.59 7.93 -14.24
N ALA A 634 -27.08 7.56 -13.07
CA ALA A 634 -27.19 6.20 -12.55
C ALA A 634 -28.63 5.90 -12.06
N PRO A 635 -29.09 4.64 -12.09
CA PRO A 635 -30.48 4.29 -11.77
C PRO A 635 -30.97 4.72 -10.38
N TYR A 636 -30.08 4.87 -9.40
CA TYR A 636 -30.45 5.32 -8.05
C TYR A 636 -30.80 6.82 -7.99
N ARG A 637 -30.33 7.62 -8.97
CA ARG A 637 -30.66 9.05 -9.09
C ARG A 637 -31.93 9.31 -9.90
N ASP A 638 -32.58 8.28 -10.44
CA ASP A 638 -33.79 8.42 -11.27
C ASP A 638 -34.89 9.24 -10.57
N ALA A 639 -35.01 9.14 -9.24
CA ALA A 639 -35.96 9.92 -8.46
C ALA A 639 -35.65 11.43 -8.50
N ALA A 640 -34.38 11.81 -8.40
CA ALA A 640 -33.95 13.21 -8.45
C ALA A 640 -34.11 13.80 -9.86
N VAL A 641 -33.83 13.01 -10.89
CA VAL A 641 -34.02 13.43 -12.30
C VAL A 641 -35.51 13.57 -12.63
N LYS A 642 -36.36 12.68 -12.12
CA LYS A 642 -37.82 12.80 -12.27
C LYS A 642 -38.36 14.03 -11.57
N ALA A 643 -37.94 14.30 -10.33
CA ALA A 643 -38.32 15.53 -9.64
C ALA A 643 -37.95 16.79 -10.45
N PHE A 644 -36.74 16.84 -11.03
CA PHE A 644 -36.34 17.95 -11.90
C PHE A 644 -37.20 18.05 -13.17
N THR A 645 -37.60 16.92 -13.76
CA THR A 645 -38.44 16.89 -14.98
C THR A 645 -39.87 17.33 -14.69
N GLU A 646 -40.41 16.99 -13.52
CA GLU A 646 -41.76 17.33 -13.08
C GLU A 646 -41.86 18.78 -12.57
N ASP A 647 -40.81 19.31 -11.94
CA ASP A 647 -40.76 20.65 -11.36
C ASP A 647 -40.46 21.75 -12.40
N SER A 648 -41.45 22.05 -13.23
CA SER A 648 -41.44 23.18 -14.16
C SER A 648 -41.77 24.53 -13.50
N SER A 649 -41.87 24.64 -12.18
CA SER A 649 -42.18 25.91 -11.51
C SER A 649 -40.92 26.76 -11.26
N GLY A 650 -40.95 28.04 -11.67
CA GLY A 650 -39.91 29.04 -11.35
C GLY A 650 -39.26 29.71 -12.55
N ASP A 651 -38.51 30.79 -12.30
CA ASP A 651 -37.77 31.56 -13.29
C ASP A 651 -36.70 30.71 -14.00
N ALA A 652 -36.34 31.10 -15.23
CA ALA A 652 -35.33 30.39 -16.02
C ALA A 652 -33.97 30.25 -15.28
N ILE A 653 -33.62 31.24 -14.46
CA ILE A 653 -32.39 31.24 -13.63
C ILE A 653 -32.48 30.20 -12.51
N ASP A 654 -33.64 30.03 -11.89
CA ASP A 654 -33.82 29.04 -10.81
C ASP A 654 -33.85 27.61 -11.35
N ARG A 655 -34.48 27.41 -12.52
CA ARG A 655 -34.41 26.13 -13.24
C ARG A 655 -32.97 25.78 -13.63
N LEU A 656 -32.20 26.77 -14.06
CA LEU A 656 -30.80 26.61 -14.40
C LEU A 656 -29.94 26.28 -13.16
N ALA A 657 -30.18 26.93 -12.03
CA ALA A 657 -29.50 26.63 -10.77
C ALA A 657 -29.75 25.17 -10.33
N ARG A 658 -30.99 24.70 -10.46
CA ARG A 658 -31.35 23.29 -10.19
C ARG A 658 -30.68 22.33 -11.17
N LEU A 659 -30.63 22.67 -12.46
CA LEU A 659 -29.95 21.89 -13.48
C LEU A 659 -28.46 21.73 -13.16
N MET A 660 -27.79 22.84 -12.81
CA MET A 660 -26.39 22.82 -12.41
C MET A 660 -26.16 22.00 -11.14
N GLY A 661 -27.05 22.10 -10.15
CA GLY A 661 -27.02 21.24 -8.98
C GLY A 661 -27.10 19.75 -9.32
N LEU A 662 -27.94 19.37 -10.29
CA LEU A 662 -28.04 17.98 -10.76
C LEU A 662 -26.79 17.55 -11.54
N ILE A 663 -26.20 18.42 -12.37
CA ILE A 663 -24.94 18.16 -13.08
C ILE A 663 -23.77 18.02 -12.09
N ASP A 664 -23.75 18.78 -11.00
CA ASP A 664 -22.76 18.63 -9.93
C ASP A 664 -22.87 17.26 -9.26
N LEU A 665 -24.09 16.79 -8.97
CA LEU A 665 -24.33 15.44 -8.45
C LEU A 665 -23.89 14.36 -9.44
N LEU A 666 -24.20 14.53 -10.73
CA LEU A 666 -23.74 13.62 -11.77
C LEU A 666 -22.21 13.60 -11.86
N SER A 667 -21.56 14.75 -11.70
CA SER A 667 -20.11 14.85 -11.68
C SER A 667 -19.51 14.11 -10.48
N LEU A 668 -20.10 14.25 -9.29
CA LEU A 668 -19.70 13.50 -8.09
C LEU A 668 -19.89 11.99 -8.26
N ASP A 669 -21.01 11.57 -8.87
CA ASP A 669 -21.26 10.15 -9.12
C ASP A 669 -20.20 9.57 -10.07
N HIS A 670 -19.80 10.34 -11.10
CA HIS A 670 -18.72 9.96 -12.00
C HIS A 670 -17.35 9.93 -11.34
N THR A 671 -16.99 10.93 -10.52
CA THR A 671 -15.71 10.91 -9.80
C THR A 671 -15.64 9.74 -8.82
N ASN A 672 -16.72 9.48 -8.07
CA ASN A 672 -16.82 8.31 -7.18
C ASN A 672 -16.73 6.98 -7.94
N PHE A 673 -17.27 6.91 -9.16
CA PHE A 673 -17.09 5.76 -10.04
C PHE A 673 -15.64 5.59 -10.48
N MET A 674 -14.98 6.68 -10.91
CA MET A 674 -13.57 6.65 -11.31
C MET A 674 -12.65 6.24 -10.15
N ILE A 675 -12.90 6.75 -8.94
CA ILE A 675 -12.19 6.35 -7.72
C ILE A 675 -12.37 4.83 -7.48
N GLN A 676 -13.60 4.30 -7.57
CA GLN A 676 -13.84 2.87 -7.39
C GLN A 676 -13.13 1.99 -8.43
N VAL A 677 -13.05 2.45 -9.68
CA VAL A 677 -12.35 1.72 -10.75
C VAL A 677 -10.83 1.73 -10.51
N ALA A 678 -10.27 2.85 -10.04
CA ALA A 678 -8.85 3.01 -9.78
C ALA A 678 -8.40 2.44 -8.42
N ALA A 679 -9.31 2.32 -7.44
CA ALA A 679 -9.01 1.94 -6.06
C ALA A 679 -8.13 0.69 -5.91
N PRO A 680 -8.33 -0.42 -6.65
CA PRO A 680 -7.49 -1.61 -6.48
C PRO A 680 -6.02 -1.37 -6.80
N GLN A 681 -5.73 -0.57 -7.83
CA GLN A 681 -4.36 -0.23 -8.22
C GLN A 681 -3.77 0.81 -7.24
N LEU A 682 -4.56 1.82 -6.89
CA LEU A 682 -4.14 2.86 -5.95
C LEU A 682 -3.80 2.26 -4.58
N ILE A 683 -4.61 1.35 -4.04
CA ILE A 683 -4.35 0.70 -2.74
C ILE A 683 -3.05 -0.11 -2.76
N GLN A 684 -2.70 -0.72 -3.90
CA GLN A 684 -1.46 -1.50 -4.02
C GLN A 684 -0.22 -0.61 -4.00
N GLU A 685 -0.26 0.54 -4.66
CA GLU A 685 0.86 1.48 -4.74
C GLU A 685 0.88 2.52 -3.61
N ALA A 686 -0.21 2.63 -2.85
CA ALA A 686 -0.44 3.64 -1.83
C ALA A 686 0.66 3.74 -0.75
N PRO A 687 1.13 2.65 -0.12
CA PRO A 687 2.15 2.76 0.92
C PRO A 687 3.46 3.37 0.39
N GLY A 688 3.87 2.96 -0.81
CA GLY A 688 5.08 3.47 -1.44
C GLY A 688 4.92 4.91 -1.94
N TYR A 689 3.72 5.31 -2.36
CA TYR A 689 3.44 6.71 -2.68
C TYR A 689 3.53 7.61 -1.44
N GLU A 690 2.89 7.22 -0.34
CA GLU A 690 2.87 7.97 0.92
C GLU A 690 4.29 8.12 1.50
N GLN A 691 5.08 7.04 1.50
CA GLN A 691 6.49 7.06 1.92
C GLN A 691 7.31 8.08 1.14
N ARG A 692 7.28 8.01 -0.20
CA ARG A 692 8.06 8.94 -1.06
C ARG A 692 7.60 10.39 -0.90
N THR A 693 6.29 10.62 -0.79
CA THR A 693 5.76 11.97 -0.60
C THR A 693 6.13 12.54 0.76
N PHE A 694 6.10 11.73 1.82
CA PHE A 694 6.52 12.13 3.16
C PHE A 694 8.03 12.39 3.24
N GLU A 695 8.85 11.50 2.67
CA GLU A 695 10.31 11.67 2.59
C GLU A 695 10.70 12.95 1.83
N ARG A 696 10.05 13.20 0.69
CA ARG A 696 10.22 14.46 -0.05
C ARG A 696 9.84 15.65 0.84
N GLY A 697 8.76 15.54 1.59
CA GLY A 697 8.32 16.56 2.53
C GLY A 697 9.35 16.86 3.64
N ILE A 698 10.06 15.84 4.12
CA ILE A 698 11.18 15.98 5.07
C ILE A 698 12.39 16.65 4.41
N GLN A 699 12.79 16.19 3.21
CA GLN A 699 13.94 16.74 2.46
C GLN A 699 13.73 18.21 2.13
N ASP A 700 12.50 18.58 1.76
CA ASP A 700 12.09 19.93 1.43
C ASP A 700 11.93 20.84 2.67
N GLY A 701 12.07 20.29 3.89
CA GLY A 701 11.86 21.01 5.15
C GLY A 701 10.41 21.40 5.44
N SER A 702 9.45 20.89 4.66
CA SER A 702 8.02 21.16 4.84
C SER A 702 7.41 20.39 6.01
N ILE A 703 8.00 19.24 6.37
CA ILE A 703 7.58 18.38 7.47
C ILE A 703 8.74 18.24 8.45
N SER A 704 8.52 18.63 9.71
CA SER A 704 9.44 18.34 10.81
C SER A 704 9.17 16.97 11.43
N LEU A 705 10.16 16.36 12.08
CA LEU A 705 9.97 15.15 12.92
C LEU A 705 9.85 15.48 14.43
N GLY A 706 9.67 16.75 14.76
CA GLY A 706 9.75 17.25 16.13
C GLY A 706 8.62 16.72 17.02
N LYS A 707 7.38 16.74 16.54
CA LYS A 707 6.21 16.27 17.28
C LYS A 707 6.24 14.74 17.39
N SER A 708 6.61 14.04 16.33
CA SER A 708 6.74 12.57 16.29
C SER A 708 7.77 12.06 17.30
N ARG A 709 8.93 12.74 17.43
CA ARG A 709 9.94 12.42 18.47
C ARG A 709 9.43 12.67 19.89
N ARG A 710 8.71 13.78 20.11
CA ARG A 710 8.12 14.10 21.44
C ARG A 710 7.05 13.08 21.82
N PHE A 711 6.19 12.73 20.87
CA PHE A 711 5.18 11.69 21.01
C PHE A 711 5.80 10.36 21.40
N TRP A 712 6.84 9.92 20.69
CA TRP A 712 7.52 8.66 20.99
C TRP A 712 8.13 8.64 22.40
N ARG A 713 8.92 9.68 22.74
CA ARG A 713 9.60 9.77 24.04
C ARG A 713 8.62 9.78 25.21
N THR A 714 7.52 10.52 25.09
CA THR A 714 6.52 10.65 26.15
C THR A 714 5.85 9.29 26.43
N ASN A 715 5.43 8.60 25.38
CA ASN A 715 4.73 7.31 25.51
C ASN A 715 5.68 6.18 25.93
N ARG A 716 6.93 6.18 25.45
CA ARG A 716 7.97 5.25 25.91
C ARG A 716 8.22 5.42 27.40
N LYS A 717 8.34 6.66 27.88
CA LYS A 717 8.53 6.95 29.31
C LYS A 717 7.37 6.43 30.16
N ILE A 718 6.12 6.65 29.74
CA ILE A 718 4.94 6.16 30.46
C ILE A 718 4.98 4.63 30.60
N LEU A 719 5.30 3.90 29.52
CA LEU A 719 5.39 2.44 29.56
C LEU A 719 6.57 1.94 30.40
N VAL A 720 7.73 2.58 30.29
CA VAL A 720 8.90 2.26 31.11
C VAL A 720 8.58 2.44 32.60
N ASP A 721 7.98 3.57 32.98
CA ASP A 721 7.56 3.85 34.36
C ASP A 721 6.51 2.83 34.85
N GLU A 722 5.59 2.40 33.98
CA GLU A 722 4.63 1.34 34.28
C GLU A 722 5.27 -0.05 34.45
N MET A 723 6.28 -0.38 33.65
CA MET A 723 7.03 -1.64 33.75
C MET A 723 7.87 -1.66 35.04
N GLN A 724 8.53 -0.56 35.37
CA GLN A 724 9.28 -0.41 36.63
C GLN A 724 8.38 -0.55 37.86
N LYS A 725 7.14 -0.02 37.81
CA LYS A 725 6.17 -0.21 38.90
C LYS A 725 5.72 -1.67 39.06
N ARG A 726 5.72 -2.46 37.99
CA ARG A 726 5.34 -3.89 38.03
C ARG A 726 6.49 -4.79 38.46
N ASP A 727 7.74 -4.36 38.25
CA ASP A 727 8.96 -5.06 38.64
C ASP A 727 9.90 -4.11 39.44
N PRO A 728 9.59 -3.82 40.71
CA PRO A 728 10.40 -2.92 41.54
C PRO A 728 11.77 -3.53 41.89
N GLU A 729 11.93 -4.84 41.75
CA GLU A 729 13.17 -5.57 42.03
C GLU A 729 14.10 -5.70 40.80
N ASN A 730 13.68 -5.15 39.64
CA ASN A 730 14.42 -5.12 38.39
C ASN A 730 14.94 -6.50 37.94
N VAL A 731 14.13 -7.54 38.17
CA VAL A 731 14.52 -8.94 37.93
C VAL A 731 14.68 -9.23 36.43
N ASN A 732 13.92 -8.52 35.58
CA ASN A 732 13.93 -8.70 34.13
C ASN A 732 14.91 -7.78 33.38
N GLY A 733 15.80 -7.06 34.09
CA GLY A 733 16.72 -6.09 33.49
C GLY A 733 16.04 -4.78 33.06
N GLU A 734 16.73 -3.95 32.27
CA GLU A 734 16.18 -2.67 31.81
C GLU A 734 14.88 -2.86 31.00
N PRO A 735 13.80 -2.11 31.29
CA PRO A 735 12.52 -2.27 30.63
C PRO A 735 12.58 -1.79 29.17
N HIS A 736 12.56 -2.74 28.24
CA HIS A 736 12.49 -2.48 26.80
C HIS A 736 11.07 -2.75 26.28
N PRO A 737 10.18 -1.74 26.23
CA PRO A 737 8.84 -1.94 25.69
C PRO A 737 8.88 -2.15 24.17
N ALA A 738 8.10 -3.12 23.67
CA ALA A 738 7.96 -3.35 22.24
C ALA A 738 7.43 -2.10 21.51
N ALA A 739 8.03 -1.74 20.38
CA ALA A 739 7.69 -0.56 19.57
C ALA A 739 6.18 -0.46 19.27
N ALA A 740 5.57 -1.56 18.85
CA ALA A 740 4.14 -1.63 18.53
C ALA A 740 3.23 -1.33 19.74
N LYS A 741 3.71 -1.59 20.97
CA LYS A 741 2.99 -1.26 22.22
C LYS A 741 3.16 0.21 22.60
N VAL A 742 4.36 0.78 22.40
CA VAL A 742 4.62 2.22 22.58
C VAL A 742 3.73 3.04 21.66
N TYR A 743 3.64 2.64 20.40
CA TYR A 743 2.78 3.30 19.43
C TYR A 743 1.29 3.17 19.75
N ALA A 744 0.83 1.96 20.13
CA ALA A 744 -0.55 1.73 20.55
C ALA A 744 -0.93 2.57 21.80
N GLN A 745 -0.02 2.69 22.78
CA GLN A 745 -0.19 3.59 23.91
C GLN A 745 -0.36 5.03 23.43
N GLY A 746 0.53 5.50 22.56
CA GLY A 746 0.48 6.89 22.10
C GLY A 746 -0.80 7.25 21.36
N LEU A 747 -1.30 6.38 20.49
CA LEU A 747 -2.58 6.59 19.80
C LEU A 747 -3.76 6.68 20.78
N VAL A 748 -3.78 5.77 21.76
CA VAL A 748 -4.82 5.77 22.81
C VAL A 748 -4.74 7.03 23.66
N ASP A 749 -3.54 7.49 23.97
CA ASP A 749 -3.30 8.68 24.76
C ASP A 749 -3.74 9.95 24.04
N LEU A 750 -3.51 10.01 22.73
CA LEU A 750 -3.94 11.13 21.90
C LEU A 750 -5.47 11.27 21.88
N VAL A 751 -6.19 10.16 21.71
CA VAL A 751 -7.66 10.17 21.56
C VAL A 751 -8.42 10.12 22.89
N LEU A 752 -7.92 9.39 23.90
CA LEU A 752 -8.62 9.16 25.17
C LEU A 752 -7.99 9.93 26.35
N SER A 753 -7.21 10.98 26.07
CA SER A 753 -6.79 11.91 27.11
C SER A 753 -7.97 12.77 27.59
N ASN A 754 -7.88 13.24 28.84
CA ASN A 754 -8.87 14.18 29.39
C ASN A 754 -8.64 15.63 28.93
N ALA A 755 -7.54 15.88 28.21
CA ALA A 755 -7.22 17.17 27.63
C ALA A 755 -7.77 17.25 26.20
N PRO A 756 -8.08 18.45 25.67
CA PRO A 756 -8.43 18.59 24.27
C PRO A 756 -7.26 18.14 23.39
N VAL A 757 -7.57 17.51 22.25
CA VAL A 757 -6.58 17.14 21.23
C VAL A 757 -6.03 18.43 20.62
N SER A 758 -4.89 18.91 21.11
CA SER A 758 -4.22 20.08 20.52
C SER A 758 -3.43 19.67 19.28
N GLU A 759 -3.40 20.56 18.29
CA GLU A 759 -2.67 20.35 17.03
C GLU A 759 -1.15 20.17 17.23
N ASP A 760 -0.63 20.61 18.38
CA ASP A 760 0.78 20.47 18.75
C ASP A 760 1.15 19.06 19.23
N LEU A 761 0.17 18.28 19.68
CA LEU A 761 0.40 16.93 20.21
C LEU A 761 0.27 15.83 19.15
N ILE A 762 -0.35 16.14 18.01
CA ILE A 762 -0.52 15.19 16.90
C ILE A 762 0.84 15.02 16.19
N PRO A 763 1.36 13.78 16.07
CA PRO A 763 2.55 13.48 15.29
C PRO A 763 2.38 13.91 13.83
N GLU A 764 3.46 14.34 13.18
CA GLU A 764 3.40 14.77 11.78
C GLU A 764 3.02 13.63 10.81
N THR A 765 3.21 12.37 11.20
CA THR A 765 2.74 11.21 10.40
C THR A 765 1.22 11.09 10.39
N LEU A 766 0.53 11.55 11.45
CA LEU A 766 -0.92 11.46 11.63
C LEU A 766 -1.66 12.76 11.24
N ASP A 767 -1.00 13.69 10.54
CA ASP A 767 -1.56 14.99 10.20
C ASP A 767 -2.82 14.87 9.30
N LEU A 768 -2.82 13.92 8.36
CA LEU A 768 -3.97 13.62 7.50
C LEU A 768 -5.19 13.11 8.31
N ASP A 769 -4.94 12.44 9.44
CA ASP A 769 -5.98 11.90 10.31
C ASP A 769 -6.43 12.85 11.43
N ARG A 770 -5.95 14.10 11.46
CA ARG A 770 -6.29 15.08 12.51
C ARG A 770 -7.79 15.21 12.76
N GLN A 771 -8.58 15.40 11.70
CA GLN A 771 -10.04 15.54 11.82
C GLN A 771 -10.68 14.26 12.34
N ARG A 772 -10.21 13.09 11.87
CA ARG A 772 -10.69 11.77 12.31
C ARG A 772 -10.40 11.54 13.79
N LEU A 773 -9.19 11.84 14.25
CA LEU A 773 -8.80 11.74 15.65
C LEU A 773 -9.64 12.67 16.54
N GLY A 774 -9.95 13.87 16.06
CA GLY A 774 -10.90 14.79 16.73
C GLY A 774 -12.31 14.21 16.84
N GLN A 775 -12.83 13.61 15.75
CA GLN A 775 -14.14 12.94 15.75
C GLN A 775 -14.18 11.75 16.73
N LEU A 776 -13.12 10.94 16.76
CA LEU A 776 -12.98 9.81 17.68
C LEU A 776 -12.93 10.29 19.14
N HIS A 777 -12.23 11.39 19.40
CA HIS A 777 -12.17 12.01 20.72
C HIS A 777 -13.54 12.52 21.17
N ALA A 778 -14.26 13.24 20.31
CA ALA A 778 -15.62 13.70 20.58
C ALA A 778 -16.59 12.52 20.82
N ARG A 779 -16.48 11.45 20.02
CA ARG A 779 -17.27 10.21 20.20
C ARG A 779 -16.97 9.55 21.55
N ALA A 780 -15.69 9.45 21.94
CA ALA A 780 -15.31 8.93 23.24
C ALA A 780 -15.88 9.76 24.39
N PHE A 781 -15.83 11.10 24.28
CA PHE A 781 -16.39 12.01 25.27
C PHE A 781 -17.90 11.87 25.41
N ARG A 782 -18.63 11.69 24.29
CA ARG A 782 -20.08 11.41 24.30
C ARG A 782 -20.42 10.09 25.01
N ILE A 783 -19.63 9.03 24.76
CA ILE A 783 -19.78 7.74 25.42
C ILE A 783 -19.52 7.86 26.92
N VAL A 784 -18.40 8.48 27.31
CA VAL A 784 -18.02 8.68 28.71
C VAL A 784 -19.07 9.51 29.45
N ALA A 785 -19.56 10.58 28.83
CA ALA A 785 -20.57 11.44 29.40
C ALA A 785 -21.88 10.68 29.65
N THR A 786 -22.40 10.00 28.61
CA THR A 786 -23.64 9.23 28.72
C THR A 786 -23.49 8.11 29.75
N ALA A 787 -22.37 7.38 29.73
CA ALA A 787 -22.06 6.35 30.71
C ALA A 787 -21.98 6.90 32.14
N SER A 788 -21.39 8.08 32.34
CA SER A 788 -21.29 8.71 33.66
C SER A 788 -22.66 9.11 34.21
N ILE A 789 -23.53 9.65 33.36
CA ILE A 789 -24.90 10.04 33.72
C ILE A 789 -25.74 8.79 34.06
N LEU A 790 -25.62 7.73 33.25
CA LEU A 790 -26.32 6.48 33.52
C LEU A 790 -25.79 5.80 34.79
N LEU A 791 -24.48 5.82 35.02
CA LEU A 791 -23.87 5.23 36.21
C LEU A 791 -24.26 6.00 37.48
N THR A 792 -24.26 7.32 37.46
CA THR A 792 -24.73 8.14 38.60
C THR A 792 -26.21 7.89 38.86
N ALA A 793 -27.05 7.86 37.83
CA ALA A 793 -28.48 7.54 37.96
C ALA A 793 -28.71 6.14 38.56
N LYS A 794 -27.98 5.10 38.09
CA LYS A 794 -28.05 3.74 38.64
C LYS A 794 -27.64 3.69 40.11
N ASN A 795 -26.56 4.37 40.47
CA ASN A 795 -26.07 4.43 41.85
C ASN A 795 -27.05 5.15 42.78
N LEU A 796 -27.62 6.27 42.32
CA LEU A 796 -28.64 7.02 43.07
C LEU A 796 -29.92 6.20 43.30
N LEU A 797 -30.27 5.34 42.34
CA LEU A 797 -31.42 4.43 42.41
C LEU A 797 -31.10 3.07 43.05
N LYS A 798 -29.86 2.85 43.52
CA LYS A 798 -29.37 1.58 44.10
C LYS A 798 -29.65 0.36 43.20
N ARG A 799 -29.58 0.53 41.87
CA ARG A 799 -29.75 -0.56 40.90
C ARG A 799 -28.40 -1.18 40.55
N ASP A 800 -28.45 -2.39 40.00
CA ASP A 800 -27.24 -3.07 39.54
C ASP A 800 -26.51 -2.25 38.46
N VAL A 801 -25.23 -1.97 38.72
CA VAL A 801 -24.34 -1.24 37.79
C VAL A 801 -24.24 -1.94 36.43
N ARG A 802 -24.38 -3.27 36.43
CA ARG A 802 -24.31 -4.13 35.23
C ARG A 802 -25.63 -4.21 34.46
N ALA A 803 -26.74 -3.68 34.99
CA ALA A 803 -28.01 -3.65 34.28
C ALA A 803 -27.89 -2.80 33.01
N GLN A 804 -28.43 -3.27 31.89
CA GLN A 804 -28.35 -2.60 30.58
C GLN A 804 -29.50 -1.61 30.40
N TRP A 805 -29.19 -0.31 30.31
CA TRP A 805 -30.14 0.77 29.99
C TRP A 805 -29.92 1.26 28.56
N LYS A 806 -29.99 0.31 27.60
CA LYS A 806 -29.61 0.57 26.21
C LYS A 806 -30.53 1.56 25.50
N ALA A 807 -31.84 1.48 25.75
CA ALA A 807 -32.81 2.40 25.14
C ALA A 807 -32.61 3.85 25.61
N GLU A 808 -32.18 4.05 26.85
CA GLU A 808 -31.84 5.35 27.43
C GLU A 808 -30.52 5.86 26.85
N ALA A 809 -29.51 4.99 26.77
CA ALA A 809 -28.22 5.31 26.18
C ALA A 809 -28.34 5.75 24.72
N ASP A 810 -29.09 4.99 23.90
CA ASP A 810 -29.31 5.29 22.49
C ASP A 810 -30.09 6.61 22.32
N ARG A 811 -31.09 6.87 23.18
CA ARG A 811 -31.84 8.14 23.18
C ARG A 811 -30.95 9.33 23.53
N ILE A 812 -30.08 9.22 24.53
CA ILE A 812 -29.17 10.31 24.91
C ILE A 812 -28.09 10.52 23.84
N LEU A 813 -27.52 9.43 23.30
CA LEU A 813 -26.54 9.52 22.22
C LEU A 813 -27.11 10.11 20.93
N SER A 814 -28.40 9.92 20.65
CA SER A 814 -29.06 10.51 19.48
C SER A 814 -29.25 12.03 19.54
N LEU A 815 -29.02 12.66 20.70
CA LEU A 815 -29.12 14.11 20.85
C LEU A 815 -27.88 14.81 20.26
N ASP A 816 -28.08 16.02 19.75
CA ASP A 816 -26.99 16.87 19.25
C ASP A 816 -26.25 17.54 20.40
N PHE A 817 -25.09 17.00 20.77
CA PHE A 817 -24.22 17.47 21.87
C PHE A 817 -23.70 18.91 21.74
N ASN A 818 -23.96 19.57 20.61
CA ASN A 818 -23.65 20.98 20.39
C ASN A 818 -24.68 21.91 21.07
N ASP A 819 -25.95 21.51 21.13
CA ASP A 819 -27.07 22.37 21.59
C ASP A 819 -27.90 21.71 22.73
N ILE A 820 -27.31 20.79 23.51
CA ILE A 820 -28.06 20.04 24.53
C ILE A 820 -28.46 20.94 25.70
N GLN A 821 -29.77 21.01 25.93
CA GLN A 821 -30.32 21.48 27.19
C GLN A 821 -30.24 20.35 28.25
N PRO A 822 -29.63 20.58 29.42
CA PRO A 822 -29.46 19.56 30.46
C PRO A 822 -30.80 18.99 30.93
N ASP A 823 -31.86 19.79 30.89
CA ASP A 823 -33.22 19.42 31.29
C ASP A 823 -33.83 18.33 30.39
N ARG A 824 -33.41 18.27 29.11
CA ARG A 824 -33.89 17.24 28.17
C ARG A 824 -33.29 15.87 28.48
N VAL A 825 -32.04 15.81 28.92
CA VAL A 825 -31.40 14.56 29.35
C VAL A 825 -32.02 14.07 30.65
N GLN A 826 -32.29 14.99 31.58
CA GLN A 826 -32.95 14.70 32.84
C GLN A 826 -34.38 14.16 32.62
N SER A 827 -35.17 14.78 31.73
CA SER A 827 -36.54 14.34 31.45
C SER A 827 -36.61 12.96 30.80
N ILE A 828 -35.66 12.61 29.92
CA ILE A 828 -35.55 11.26 29.34
C ILE A 828 -35.39 10.22 30.46
N LEU A 829 -34.51 10.48 31.44
CA LEU A 829 -34.26 9.55 32.53
C LEU A 829 -35.41 9.49 33.53
N GLU A 830 -35.98 10.63 33.91
CA GLU A 830 -37.12 10.70 34.83
C GLU A 830 -38.39 10.06 34.26
N SER A 831 -38.61 10.15 32.94
CA SER A 831 -39.75 9.51 32.27
C SER A 831 -39.73 7.99 32.38
N THR A 832 -38.54 7.37 32.38
CA THR A 832 -38.36 5.92 32.50
C THR A 832 -38.13 5.47 33.93
N HIS A 833 -37.52 6.32 34.75
CA HIS A 833 -37.09 6.00 36.09
C HIS A 833 -37.39 7.17 37.03
N PRO A 834 -38.56 7.19 37.69
CA PRO A 834 -38.89 8.25 38.63
C PRO A 834 -37.89 8.24 39.80
N MET A 835 -37.38 9.42 40.16
CA MET A 835 -36.37 9.59 41.20
C MET A 835 -36.86 10.54 42.31
N PRO A 836 -36.40 10.37 43.56
CA PRO A 836 -36.61 11.36 44.62
C PRO A 836 -36.01 12.73 44.24
N SER A 837 -36.60 13.82 44.72
CA SER A 837 -36.18 15.20 44.39
C SER A 837 -34.72 15.52 44.74
N SER A 838 -34.18 14.90 45.79
CA SER A 838 -32.77 15.04 46.15
C SER A 838 -31.84 14.33 45.15
N ALA A 839 -32.24 13.16 44.64
CA ALA A 839 -31.50 12.41 43.64
C ALA A 839 -31.58 13.09 42.25
N SER A 840 -32.74 13.64 41.88
CA SER A 840 -32.87 14.38 40.62
C SER A 840 -32.05 15.67 40.63
N ALA A 841 -32.01 16.41 41.74
CA ALA A 841 -31.16 17.59 41.88
C ALA A 841 -29.66 17.25 41.75
N GLN A 842 -29.21 16.16 42.39
CA GLN A 842 -27.84 15.68 42.27
C GLN A 842 -27.51 15.23 40.84
N LEU A 843 -28.40 14.49 40.19
CA LEU A 843 -28.23 14.07 38.80
C LEU A 843 -28.13 15.29 37.87
N SER A 844 -29.01 16.29 38.03
CA SER A 844 -28.99 17.52 37.23
C SER A 844 -27.63 18.26 37.33
N ALA A 845 -27.03 18.28 38.53
CA ALA A 845 -25.72 18.89 38.74
C ALA A 845 -24.60 18.10 38.02
N THR A 846 -24.67 16.76 38.04
CA THR A 846 -23.71 15.91 37.30
C THR A 846 -23.87 16.07 35.79
N ILE A 847 -25.10 16.13 35.27
CA ILE A 847 -25.41 16.33 33.85
C ILE A 847 -24.77 17.65 33.37
N ARG A 848 -24.99 18.76 34.08
CA ARG A 848 -24.40 20.07 33.69
C ARG A 848 -22.87 20.04 33.66
N ARG A 849 -22.24 19.38 34.64
CA ARG A 849 -20.77 19.30 34.73
C ARG A 849 -20.16 18.44 33.61
N VAL A 850 -20.85 17.38 33.22
CA VAL A 850 -20.37 16.40 32.25
C VAL A 850 -20.64 16.85 30.81
N LEU A 851 -21.74 17.56 30.54
CA LEU A 851 -22.09 17.98 29.17
C LEU A 851 -21.20 19.13 28.65
N ALA A 852 -20.74 20.04 29.51
CA ALA A 852 -19.96 21.19 29.07
C ALA A 852 -18.63 20.81 28.35
N PRO A 853 -17.81 19.87 28.88
CA PRO A 853 -16.63 19.37 28.17
C PRO A 853 -16.94 18.66 26.85
N VAL A 854 -18.08 17.97 26.75
CA VAL A 854 -18.49 17.28 25.53
C VAL A 854 -18.89 18.29 24.46
N ALA A 855 -19.64 19.32 24.81
CA ALA A 855 -20.01 20.39 23.89
C ALA A 855 -18.75 21.07 23.33
N THR A 856 -17.75 21.35 24.17
CA THR A 856 -16.48 21.91 23.70
C THR A 856 -15.71 20.97 22.77
N ALA A 857 -15.71 19.67 23.05
CA ALA A 857 -15.06 18.67 22.20
C ALA A 857 -15.77 18.51 20.85
N CYS A 858 -17.10 18.57 20.82
CA CYS A 858 -17.89 18.48 19.59
C CYS A 858 -17.78 19.76 18.74
N VAL A 859 -17.74 20.95 19.36
CA VAL A 859 -17.55 22.23 18.65
C VAL A 859 -16.19 22.29 17.95
N ALA A 860 -15.14 21.73 18.56
CA ALA A 860 -13.80 21.67 17.98
C ALA A 860 -13.73 20.83 16.68
N VAL A 861 -14.72 19.96 16.44
CA VAL A 861 -14.77 19.05 15.28
C VAL A 861 -15.53 19.64 14.09
N SER A 862 -16.36 20.67 14.32
CA SER A 862 -17.14 21.31 13.24
C SER A 862 -16.19 21.93 12.20
N PRO A 863 -16.27 21.54 10.91
CA PRO A 863 -15.51 22.21 9.88
C PRO A 863 -15.98 23.65 9.83
N GLY A 864 -15.04 24.59 10.01
CA GLY A 864 -15.33 26.01 9.82
C GLY A 864 -15.98 26.19 8.45
N SER A 865 -17.24 26.64 8.45
CA SER A 865 -17.88 27.19 7.27
C SER A 865 -16.87 28.16 6.63
N ILE A 866 -16.49 27.91 5.38
CA ILE A 866 -15.71 28.89 4.61
C ILE A 866 -16.64 30.09 4.40
N GLU A 867 -16.64 31.02 5.36
CA GLU A 867 -17.18 32.35 5.16
C GLU A 867 -16.27 33.02 4.13
N VAL A 868 -16.69 32.98 2.87
CA VAL A 868 -16.13 33.83 1.82
C VAL A 868 -16.47 35.27 2.20
N GLN A 869 -15.61 35.89 2.97
CA GLN A 869 -15.70 37.29 3.35
C GLN A 869 -15.40 38.12 2.11
N SER A 870 -16.46 38.66 1.50
CA SER A 870 -16.40 39.52 0.33
C SER A 870 -15.91 40.92 0.73
N ASP A 871 -14.60 41.13 0.71
CA ASP A 871 -14.02 42.49 0.77
C ASP A 871 -14.02 43.14 -0.62
N LEU A 872 -14.99 44.03 -0.86
CA LEU A 872 -14.94 45.04 -1.92
C LEU A 872 -15.39 46.41 -1.38
N VAL A 873 -14.38 47.22 -1.01
CA VAL A 873 -14.18 48.67 -1.21
C VAL A 873 -15.40 49.61 -1.27
N ALA A 874 -15.55 50.47 -0.24
CA ALA A 874 -15.53 51.96 -0.29
C ALA A 874 -16.24 52.61 0.94
N PRO A 875 -16.03 53.91 1.25
CA PRO A 875 -14.78 54.64 1.45
C PRO A 875 -14.69 55.25 2.87
N ARG A 876 -13.48 55.66 3.25
CA ARG A 876 -13.16 56.35 4.51
C ARG A 876 -13.85 57.72 4.61
N SER A 877 -14.48 57.99 5.76
CA SER A 877 -14.67 59.34 6.28
C SER A 877 -14.35 59.37 7.79
N SER A 878 -13.56 60.36 8.16
CA SER A 878 -13.04 60.69 9.48
C SER A 878 -14.12 61.26 10.41
N SER A 879 -14.09 60.91 11.71
CA SER A 879 -13.84 61.87 12.82
C SER A 879 -14.31 61.37 14.21
N SER A 880 -13.50 61.74 15.20
CA SER A 880 -13.80 62.00 16.62
C SER A 880 -14.06 60.87 17.62
N GLU A 881 -13.11 60.79 18.56
CA GLU A 881 -13.15 60.17 19.89
C GLU A 881 -14.32 60.67 20.75
N SER A 882 -14.91 59.77 21.53
CA SER A 882 -15.14 60.00 22.97
C SER A 882 -15.58 58.70 23.66
N ASP A 883 -14.95 58.46 24.80
CA ASP A 883 -15.07 57.30 25.68
C ASP A 883 -16.51 56.96 26.09
N ILE A 884 -16.89 55.68 25.92
CA ILE A 884 -17.77 54.98 26.88
C ILE A 884 -17.30 53.53 26.99
N THR A 885 -16.84 53.19 28.20
CA THR A 885 -16.57 51.85 28.69
C THR A 885 -17.77 50.92 28.50
N SER A 886 -17.64 49.95 27.60
CA SER A 886 -18.54 48.78 27.57
C SER A 886 -17.74 47.53 27.21
N GLY A 887 -17.86 46.53 28.08
CA GLY A 887 -17.07 45.31 28.05
C GLY A 887 -17.22 44.56 26.74
N SER A 888 -16.08 44.34 26.07
CA SER A 888 -15.93 43.29 25.10
C SER A 888 -16.36 41.98 25.75
N SER A 889 -17.47 41.40 25.27
CA SER A 889 -17.88 40.04 25.63
C SER A 889 -16.82 39.09 25.09
N ARG A 890 -15.81 38.81 25.91
CA ARG A 890 -15.00 37.59 25.80
C ARG A 890 -15.98 36.43 25.70
N MET A 891 -16.01 35.76 24.55
CA MET A 891 -16.69 34.47 24.41
C MET A 891 -16.16 33.57 25.53
N ALA A 892 -17.06 33.17 26.44
CA ALA A 892 -16.72 32.41 27.62
C ALA A 892 -16.19 31.04 27.19
N SER A 893 -14.87 30.85 27.33
CA SER A 893 -14.21 29.54 27.27
C SER A 893 -14.83 28.61 28.32
N GLY A 894 -15.75 27.74 27.90
CA GLY A 894 -16.29 26.66 28.75
C GLY A 894 -15.20 25.68 29.22
N PRO A 895 -15.49 24.83 30.23
CA PRO A 895 -14.54 23.83 30.71
C PRO A 895 -14.25 22.78 29.63
N THR A 896 -12.97 22.63 29.25
CA THR A 896 -12.51 21.77 28.15
C THR A 896 -12.17 20.33 28.56
N SER A 897 -12.33 19.98 29.84
CA SER A 897 -11.97 18.66 30.40
C SER A 897 -12.97 18.20 31.46
N PHE A 898 -13.09 16.88 31.67
CA PHE A 898 -13.98 16.36 32.71
C PHE A 898 -13.44 16.71 34.10
N THR A 899 -14.21 17.50 34.84
CA THR A 899 -13.97 17.79 36.27
C THR A 899 -14.65 16.76 37.18
N ASP A 900 -15.71 16.12 36.70
CA ASP A 900 -16.46 15.11 37.45
C ASP A 900 -15.62 13.85 37.73
N PRO A 901 -15.56 13.34 38.98
CA PRO A 901 -14.76 12.17 39.32
C PRO A 901 -15.28 10.89 38.65
N VAL A 902 -16.60 10.76 38.44
CA VAL A 902 -17.19 9.57 37.80
C VAL A 902 -16.83 9.56 36.31
N ALA A 903 -16.94 10.70 35.63
CA ALA A 903 -16.55 10.82 34.22
C ALA A 903 -15.04 10.54 34.02
N ARG A 904 -14.16 11.08 34.88
CA ARG A 904 -12.72 10.78 34.84
C ARG A 904 -12.42 9.29 35.04
N LEU A 905 -13.10 8.65 35.99
CA LEU A 905 -12.95 7.23 36.23
C LEU A 905 -13.40 6.41 35.02
N ILE A 906 -14.54 6.72 34.42
CA ILE A 906 -15.04 6.02 33.23
C ILE A 906 -14.10 6.22 32.04
N LEU A 907 -13.59 7.44 31.81
CA LEU A 907 -12.60 7.71 30.76
C LEU A 907 -11.34 6.86 30.97
N SER A 908 -10.82 6.78 32.21
CA SER A 908 -9.65 5.96 32.52
C SER A 908 -9.87 4.46 32.27
N ARG A 909 -11.09 3.97 32.57
CA ARG A 909 -11.47 2.56 32.33
C ARG A 909 -11.67 2.28 30.84
N LEU A 910 -12.27 3.22 30.10
CA LEU A 910 -12.40 3.14 28.65
C LEU A 910 -11.02 3.09 27.99
N ARG A 911 -10.12 3.99 28.40
CA ARG A 911 -8.72 4.01 27.96
C ARG A 911 -8.02 2.67 28.19
N ALA A 912 -8.11 2.11 29.39
CA ALA A 912 -7.51 0.81 29.70
C ALA A 912 -8.09 -0.33 28.85
N HIS A 913 -9.40 -0.32 28.59
CA HIS A 913 -10.06 -1.31 27.75
C HIS A 913 -9.60 -1.23 26.29
N VAL A 914 -9.60 -0.03 25.70
CA VAL A 914 -9.17 0.23 24.32
C VAL A 914 -7.68 -0.12 24.15
N LEU A 915 -6.83 0.30 25.10
CA LEU A 915 -5.41 -0.06 25.10
C LEU A 915 -5.18 -1.56 25.14
N SER A 916 -5.91 -2.29 26.00
CA SER A 916 -5.80 -3.75 26.08
C SER A 916 -6.17 -4.44 24.77
N ARG A 917 -7.08 -3.87 23.97
CA ARG A 917 -7.45 -4.41 22.66
C ARG A 917 -6.41 -4.07 21.59
N LEU A 918 -5.92 -2.83 21.54
CA LEU A 918 -4.93 -2.40 20.55
C LEU A 918 -3.54 -2.98 20.80
N SER A 919 -3.16 -3.23 22.05
CA SER A 919 -1.87 -3.83 22.43
C SER A 919 -1.82 -5.36 22.30
N ALA A 920 -2.94 -6.02 21.97
CA ALA A 920 -3.00 -7.45 21.75
C ALA A 920 -2.13 -7.86 20.55
N SER A 921 -1.12 -8.69 20.80
CA SER A 921 -0.08 -9.01 19.82
C SER A 921 -0.38 -10.27 19.01
N SER A 922 -1.07 -11.24 19.62
CA SER A 922 -1.46 -12.48 18.95
C SER A 922 -2.90 -12.47 18.45
N ALA A 923 -3.19 -13.22 17.39
CA ALA A 923 -4.55 -13.42 16.91
C ALA A 923 -5.46 -14.04 18.00
N SER A 924 -4.93 -14.96 18.82
CA SER A 924 -5.62 -15.53 19.97
C SER A 924 -5.95 -14.50 21.05
N GLU A 925 -5.04 -13.56 21.33
CA GLU A 925 -5.29 -12.46 22.28
C GLU A 925 -6.37 -11.52 21.75
N ARG A 926 -6.33 -11.16 20.47
CA ARG A 926 -7.35 -10.30 19.83
C ARG A 926 -8.74 -10.93 19.89
N VAL A 927 -8.85 -12.23 19.58
CA VAL A 927 -10.12 -12.98 19.68
C VAL A 927 -10.61 -13.04 21.13
N ARG A 928 -9.71 -13.32 22.08
CA ARG A 928 -10.05 -13.37 23.51
C ARG A 928 -10.54 -12.01 24.01
N ALA A 929 -9.79 -10.95 23.74
CA ALA A 929 -10.13 -9.59 24.16
C ALA A 929 -11.50 -9.16 23.62
N THR A 930 -11.79 -9.48 22.35
CA THR A 930 -13.09 -9.21 21.72
C THR A 930 -14.22 -10.03 22.35
N THR A 931 -13.99 -11.32 22.62
CA THR A 931 -14.99 -12.21 23.25
C THR A 931 -15.31 -11.77 24.68
N THR A 932 -14.32 -11.30 25.43
CA THR A 932 -14.49 -10.81 26.80
C THR A 932 -14.91 -9.34 26.90
N ALA A 933 -15.05 -8.63 25.78
CA ALA A 933 -15.26 -7.18 25.76
C ALA A 933 -16.56 -6.77 26.48
N SER A 934 -17.64 -7.51 26.27
CA SER A 934 -18.93 -7.27 26.92
C SER A 934 -18.84 -7.38 28.45
N GLN A 935 -18.12 -8.37 28.96
CA GLN A 935 -17.90 -8.57 30.40
C GLN A 935 -16.98 -7.50 30.99
N SER A 936 -15.90 -7.17 30.28
CA SER A 936 -14.95 -6.13 30.70
C SER A 936 -15.61 -4.75 30.76
N LEU A 937 -16.43 -4.39 29.75
CA LEU A 937 -17.15 -3.11 29.70
C LEU A 937 -18.28 -3.06 30.72
N ALA A 938 -19.00 -4.17 30.94
CA ALA A 938 -19.98 -4.27 32.02
C ALA A 938 -19.32 -4.08 33.40
N GLY A 939 -18.14 -4.66 33.62
CA GLY A 939 -17.32 -4.44 34.83
C GLY A 939 -16.81 -3.01 34.96
N ALA A 940 -16.56 -2.33 33.84
CA ALA A 940 -16.15 -0.93 33.81
C ALA A 940 -17.29 0.07 34.07
N GLY A 941 -18.56 -0.37 34.00
CA GLY A 941 -19.75 0.47 34.16
C GLY A 941 -20.32 1.00 32.85
N MET A 942 -19.98 0.38 31.72
CA MET A 942 -20.42 0.74 30.36
C MET A 942 -21.04 -0.44 29.59
N PRO A 943 -21.98 -1.23 30.17
CA PRO A 943 -22.54 -2.40 29.48
C PRO A 943 -23.35 -2.05 28.21
N GLU A 944 -23.80 -0.81 28.04
CA GLU A 944 -24.60 -0.36 26.90
C GLU A 944 -23.78 -0.10 25.62
N PHE A 945 -22.51 0.27 25.78
CA PHE A 945 -21.70 0.85 24.70
C PHE A 945 -20.76 -0.16 24.02
N VAL A 946 -21.02 -1.47 24.16
CA VAL A 946 -20.15 -2.52 23.60
C VAL A 946 -19.93 -2.34 22.09
N ASN A 947 -20.99 -2.04 21.34
CA ASN A 947 -20.92 -1.83 19.88
C ASN A 947 -20.20 -0.53 19.53
N GLU A 948 -20.52 0.57 20.21
CA GLU A 948 -19.94 1.89 19.96
C GLU A 948 -18.43 1.92 20.27
N VAL A 949 -18.03 1.34 21.40
CA VAL A 949 -16.62 1.18 21.77
C VAL A 949 -15.93 0.21 20.82
N GLY A 950 -16.62 -0.83 20.34
CA GLY A 950 -16.12 -1.74 19.31
C GLY A 950 -15.77 -1.01 18.01
N GLN A 951 -16.69 -0.21 17.47
CA GLN A 951 -16.44 0.59 16.27
C GLN A 951 -15.31 1.61 16.47
N LEU A 952 -15.29 2.29 17.62
CA LEU A 952 -14.20 3.21 17.97
C LEU A 952 -12.84 2.50 18.00
N THR A 953 -12.76 1.29 18.57
CA THR A 953 -11.51 0.50 18.58
C THR A 953 -11.09 0.03 17.19
N GLU A 954 -12.03 -0.36 16.33
CA GLU A 954 -11.76 -0.81 14.97
C GLU A 954 -11.27 0.34 14.08
N GLU A 955 -11.85 1.53 14.21
CA GLU A 955 -11.38 2.73 13.49
C GLU A 955 -9.96 3.12 13.93
N LEU A 956 -9.66 3.08 15.23
CA LEU A 956 -8.29 3.29 15.73
C LEU A 956 -7.32 2.22 15.26
N GLU A 957 -7.73 0.95 15.18
CA GLU A 957 -6.89 -0.14 14.69
C GLU A 957 -6.55 0.06 13.20
N LYS A 958 -7.51 0.51 12.38
CA LYS A 958 -7.25 0.84 10.97
C LYS A 958 -6.26 1.99 10.81
N VAL A 959 -6.43 3.08 11.55
CA VAL A 959 -5.50 4.23 11.51
C VAL A 959 -4.11 3.78 11.92
N ARG A 960 -4.00 2.97 12.98
CA ARG A 960 -2.74 2.40 13.45
C ARG A 960 -2.07 1.54 12.38
N GLU A 961 -2.81 0.64 11.75
CA GLU A 961 -2.27 -0.25 10.71
C GLU A 961 -1.76 0.54 9.50
N VAL A 962 -2.54 1.53 9.03
CA VAL A 962 -2.17 2.37 7.89
C VAL A 962 -0.95 3.24 8.20
N ASP A 963 -0.93 3.95 9.32
CA ASP A 963 0.22 4.78 9.70
C ASP A 963 1.47 3.93 9.93
N TRP A 964 1.35 2.73 10.51
CA TRP A 964 2.49 1.83 10.68
C TRP A 964 3.01 1.28 9.35
N LEU A 965 2.12 0.94 8.41
CA LEU A 965 2.51 0.49 7.08
C LEU A 965 3.20 1.58 6.27
N CYS A 966 2.72 2.83 6.35
CA CYS A 966 3.28 3.95 5.62
C CYS A 966 4.54 4.52 6.29
N HIS A 967 4.57 4.65 7.62
CA HIS A 967 5.60 5.41 8.34
C HIS A 967 6.42 4.58 9.34
N GLY A 968 6.28 3.24 9.34
CA GLY A 968 7.00 2.35 10.26
C GLY A 968 8.52 2.56 10.27
N MET A 969 9.14 2.76 9.10
CA MET A 969 10.59 3.02 8.99
C MET A 969 11.03 4.29 9.73
N ILE A 970 10.19 5.33 9.78
CA ILE A 970 10.49 6.57 10.49
C ILE A 970 10.45 6.33 12.00
N TYR A 971 9.50 5.52 12.47
CA TYR A 971 9.46 5.13 13.89
C TYR A 971 10.64 4.24 14.28
N GLU A 972 11.13 3.39 13.37
CA GLU A 972 12.36 2.61 13.55
C GLU A 972 13.60 3.52 13.61
N GLN A 973 13.71 4.53 12.74
CA GLN A 973 14.78 5.53 12.82
C GLN A 973 14.74 6.31 14.15
N ILE A 974 13.54 6.75 14.57
CA ILE A 974 13.36 7.44 15.86
C ILE A 974 13.73 6.51 17.03
N LEU A 975 13.55 5.20 16.89
CA LEU A 975 13.95 4.20 17.87
C LEU A 975 15.47 4.01 17.92
N GLU A 976 16.15 3.97 16.78
CA GLU A 976 17.61 3.84 16.72
C GLU A 976 18.32 5.08 17.31
N GLU A 977 17.71 6.26 17.18
CA GLU A 977 18.23 7.51 17.75
C GLU A 977 17.94 7.70 19.25
N ALA A 978 17.09 6.87 19.86
CA ALA A 978 16.55 7.06 21.22
C ALA A 978 16.97 5.97 22.20
#